data_AF-A0A944LF39-F1
#
_entry.id   AF-A0A944LF39-F1
#
_cell.length_a   1.000
_cell.length_b   1.000
_cell.length_c   1.000
_cell.angle_alpha   90.00
_cell.angle_beta   90.00
_cell.angle_gamma   90.00
#
_symmetry.space_group_name_H-M   'P 1'
#
loop_
_entity.id
_entity.type
_entity.pdbx_description
1 polymer ?
#
loop_
_entity_poly.entity_id
_entity_poly.type
_entity_poly.pdbx_seq_one_letter_code
_entity_poly.pdbx_strand_id
1 'polypeptide(L)'
;MAAHIRELEVSVVIPARNAASWLGECLESIRAEKPREIIVVDGCSTDNTVEIARSMGALVLSDEGRGLPAARMLGVQSACSDVVALIDADVVLPAGALGGLLNEFKAGGYDGLQFALVSEADGRGYWGAALAWHHLHSRVRSWFGVSAIMMRRKALLSVAFDDTFRSGEDIELRIRLEEAGYRLGVSSTMAVRHRFMDSFAAARDQWLQDGAGLARTIRKHPGRAGWFAVLPLLATVRGVGQSLLHAPRFLLYWVCFLVYNYRSMFGEILRPTGTGHSVGGNAAWLSAARIAPMGIGFLFWALAAIMLPPAQLGMGTAVVAAALLTVQLGMLGIGPATLTLLPEQLDGGRRLIASSLLTVGVATVVLAGAVAAVTYALGSGVGVAWNDPVLTGMFVATAVFAAAAYQLDHVGVAQERSDRALVRSLAQSLVQLAVLALALAAGVREVAVVVTAVAAGALASVILGLRQLNRIGAAPDWKHGLRPGPALRLLKPGLPNHALMLADGAPGYLLPLVVAATLGPATTASWFMVWMMASAVFFVPQSSGFSLQTALAGGRSRPGLVSSALKTSFALTFVAGVSLLIAGPYLLGFLGPEYAATAILLPVLVPALLLGCVTQVYFGLCRAQGRLAEATAVAVFAAVLIVGPASLAAREFGLLGVSALWSVAQASAALIAIWRLRVLIPSTPNAERVRVASAAINQPT
;
A
#
# COMPACT_ATOMS: atom_id res chain seq x y z
N MET A 1 40.09 -33.59 -46.97
CA MET A 1 40.22 -32.92 -45.66
C MET A 1 38.82 -32.63 -45.13
N ALA A 2 38.33 -33.46 -44.21
CA ALA A 2 37.08 -33.17 -43.50
C ALA A 2 37.29 -31.92 -42.66
N ALA A 3 36.49 -30.87 -42.88
CA ALA A 3 36.49 -29.70 -42.02
C ALA A 3 36.14 -30.18 -40.61
N HIS A 4 37.07 -30.10 -39.66
CA HIS A 4 36.78 -30.26 -38.25
C HIS A 4 35.77 -29.16 -37.88
N ILE A 5 34.49 -29.51 -37.85
CA ILE A 5 33.45 -28.63 -37.34
C ILE A 5 33.70 -28.53 -35.83
N ARG A 6 34.32 -27.43 -35.39
CA ARG A 6 34.62 -27.19 -33.97
C ARG A 6 33.32 -27.04 -33.20
N GLU A 7 33.17 -27.83 -32.14
CA GLU A 7 32.13 -27.63 -31.13
C GLU A 7 32.29 -26.26 -30.47
N LEU A 8 31.17 -25.63 -30.11
CA LEU A 8 31.18 -24.38 -29.36
C LEU A 8 31.49 -24.69 -27.89
N GLU A 9 32.50 -24.02 -27.31
CA GLU A 9 32.88 -24.10 -25.90
C GLU A 9 31.86 -23.38 -24.99
N VAL A 10 30.61 -23.83 -25.05
CA VAL A 10 29.46 -23.33 -24.30
C VAL A 10 28.65 -24.52 -23.80
N SER A 11 28.38 -24.55 -22.49
CA SER A 11 27.43 -25.48 -21.89
C SER A 11 26.03 -24.84 -21.91
N VAL A 12 25.03 -25.54 -22.44
CA VAL A 12 23.65 -25.03 -22.46
C VAL A 12 22.85 -25.69 -21.34
N VAL A 13 22.21 -24.88 -20.50
CA VAL A 13 21.37 -25.31 -19.38
C VAL A 13 19.93 -24.90 -19.65
N ILE A 14 19.02 -25.87 -19.60
CA ILE A 14 17.60 -25.69 -19.88
C ILE A 14 16.79 -26.15 -18.66
N PRO A 15 16.24 -25.23 -17.84
CA PRO A 15 15.27 -25.60 -16.82
C PRO A 15 13.94 -25.98 -17.50
N ALA A 16 13.36 -27.12 -17.11
CA ALA A 16 12.14 -27.61 -17.72
C ALA A 16 11.18 -28.18 -16.67
N ARG A 17 9.89 -27.82 -16.74
CA ARG A 17 8.82 -28.45 -15.97
C ARG A 17 7.54 -28.44 -16.78
N ASN A 18 7.02 -29.62 -17.10
CA ASN A 18 5.84 -29.78 -17.95
C ASN A 18 5.97 -29.01 -19.29
N ALA A 19 7.12 -29.16 -19.95
CA ALA A 19 7.50 -28.42 -21.15
C ALA A 19 7.43 -29.27 -22.43
N ALA A 20 6.68 -30.39 -22.42
CA ALA A 20 6.66 -31.32 -23.54
C ALA A 20 6.21 -30.67 -24.87
N SER A 21 5.40 -29.61 -24.82
CA SER A 21 4.93 -28.87 -26.00
C SER A 21 6.00 -28.00 -26.66
N TRP A 22 7.05 -27.60 -25.93
CA TRP A 22 8.05 -26.64 -26.40
C TRP A 22 9.46 -27.22 -26.52
N LEU A 23 9.79 -28.17 -25.64
CA LEU A 23 11.16 -28.64 -25.42
C LEU A 23 11.79 -29.26 -26.67
N GLY A 24 11.00 -29.96 -27.49
CA GLY A 24 11.49 -30.58 -28.74
C GLY A 24 12.11 -29.56 -29.69
N GLU A 25 11.34 -28.54 -30.10
CA GLU A 25 11.83 -27.48 -31.02
C GLU A 25 13.00 -26.69 -30.39
N CYS A 26 12.95 -26.45 -29.08
CA CYS A 26 14.04 -25.80 -28.35
C CYS A 26 15.35 -26.60 -28.48
N LEU A 27 15.31 -27.89 -28.14
CA LEU A 27 16.47 -28.78 -28.21
C LEU A 27 16.98 -28.99 -29.65
N GLU A 28 16.09 -29.06 -30.64
CA GLU A 28 16.47 -29.14 -32.06
C GLU A 28 17.28 -27.90 -32.48
N SER A 29 16.79 -26.71 -32.12
CA SER A 29 17.48 -25.45 -32.43
C SER A 29 18.83 -25.34 -31.74
N ILE A 30 18.95 -25.78 -30.48
CA ILE A 30 20.20 -25.76 -29.72
C ILE A 30 21.19 -26.79 -30.26
N ARG A 31 20.74 -28.00 -30.59
CA ARG A 31 21.61 -29.07 -31.11
C ARG A 31 22.21 -28.70 -32.46
N ALA A 32 21.48 -27.95 -33.29
CA ALA A 32 21.98 -27.44 -34.57
C ALA A 32 23.19 -26.51 -34.40
N GLU A 33 23.30 -25.81 -33.27
CA GLU A 33 24.42 -24.92 -32.94
C GLU A 33 25.67 -25.66 -32.43
N LYS A 34 25.57 -26.97 -32.15
CA LYS A 34 26.67 -27.83 -31.67
C LYS A 34 27.39 -27.29 -30.42
N PRO A 35 26.66 -27.02 -29.31
CA PRO A 35 27.29 -26.71 -28.04
C PRO A 35 28.07 -27.91 -27.51
N ARG A 36 29.03 -27.66 -26.61
CA ARG A 36 29.82 -28.70 -25.95
C ARG A 36 28.95 -29.72 -25.21
N GLU A 37 27.89 -29.23 -24.56
CA GLU A 37 26.92 -30.08 -23.87
C GLU A 37 25.56 -29.39 -23.74
N ILE A 38 24.52 -30.21 -23.55
CA ILE A 38 23.16 -29.78 -23.27
C ILE A 38 22.70 -30.45 -21.99
N ILE A 39 22.35 -29.65 -20.98
CA ILE A 39 21.89 -30.08 -19.67
C ILE A 39 20.45 -29.62 -19.49
N VAL A 40 19.52 -30.57 -19.40
CA VAL A 40 18.12 -30.32 -19.06
C VAL A 40 17.93 -30.59 -17.57
N VAL A 41 17.38 -29.63 -16.84
CA VAL A 41 17.11 -29.77 -15.40
C VAL A 41 15.61 -29.82 -15.17
N ASP A 42 15.11 -31.01 -14.84
CA ASP A 42 13.69 -31.30 -14.68
C ASP A 42 13.17 -30.89 -13.29
N GLY A 43 12.05 -30.16 -13.31
CA GLY A 43 11.30 -29.61 -12.18
C GLY A 43 10.26 -30.54 -11.57
N CYS A 44 10.46 -31.86 -11.66
CA CYS A 44 9.43 -32.89 -11.43
C CYS A 44 8.28 -32.78 -12.44
N SER A 45 8.59 -32.97 -13.73
CA SER A 45 7.57 -33.03 -14.77
C SER A 45 6.64 -34.24 -14.61
N THR A 46 5.41 -34.07 -15.06
CA THR A 46 4.35 -35.09 -15.06
C THR A 46 3.89 -35.48 -16.46
N ASP A 47 4.45 -34.83 -17.47
CA ASP A 47 4.25 -35.10 -18.90
C ASP A 47 5.53 -35.71 -19.50
N ASN A 48 5.58 -35.84 -20.84
CA ASN A 48 6.68 -36.49 -21.56
C ASN A 48 7.98 -35.64 -21.66
N THR A 49 8.15 -34.61 -20.83
CA THR A 49 9.30 -33.68 -20.89
C THR A 49 10.64 -34.42 -20.76
N VAL A 50 10.74 -35.36 -19.81
CA VAL A 50 11.99 -36.09 -19.50
C VAL A 50 12.33 -37.07 -20.63
N GLU A 51 11.34 -37.75 -21.18
CA GLU A 51 11.46 -38.69 -22.29
C GLU A 51 11.98 -37.96 -23.54
N ILE A 52 11.41 -36.79 -23.86
CA ILE A 52 11.85 -35.95 -24.98
C ILE A 52 13.33 -35.57 -24.78
N ALA A 53 13.69 -35.02 -23.62
CA ALA A 53 15.06 -34.60 -23.33
C ALA A 53 16.09 -35.74 -23.52
N ARG A 54 15.79 -36.93 -22.97
CA ARG A 54 16.67 -38.11 -23.08
C ARG A 54 16.78 -38.60 -24.52
N SER A 55 15.67 -38.67 -25.25
CA SER A 55 15.65 -39.12 -26.64
C SER A 55 16.51 -38.25 -27.57
N MET A 56 16.70 -36.98 -27.19
CA MET A 56 17.48 -36.00 -27.94
C MET A 56 18.95 -35.90 -27.49
N GLY A 57 19.38 -36.73 -26.53
CA GLY A 57 20.76 -36.85 -26.08
C GLY A 57 21.20 -35.80 -25.05
N ALA A 58 20.26 -35.11 -24.39
CA ALA A 58 20.60 -34.18 -23.31
C ALA A 58 20.93 -34.93 -22.01
N LEU A 59 21.84 -34.38 -21.21
CA LEU A 59 22.03 -34.79 -19.82
C LEU A 59 20.83 -34.31 -19.01
N VAL A 60 20.06 -35.24 -18.41
CA VAL A 60 18.89 -34.89 -17.60
C VAL A 60 19.21 -34.98 -16.11
N LEU A 61 19.06 -33.87 -15.40
CA LEU A 61 19.14 -33.76 -13.95
C LEU A 61 17.76 -33.48 -13.37
N SER A 62 17.55 -33.71 -12.08
CA SER A 62 16.32 -33.32 -11.39
C SER A 62 16.63 -32.34 -10.26
N ASP A 63 15.86 -31.25 -10.17
CA ASP A 63 15.96 -30.31 -9.05
C ASP A 63 15.06 -30.67 -7.85
N GLU A 64 14.32 -31.79 -7.95
CA GLU A 64 13.33 -32.26 -6.97
C GLU A 64 12.17 -31.27 -6.71
N GLY A 65 11.85 -30.42 -7.68
CA GLY A 65 10.78 -29.44 -7.59
C GLY A 65 11.12 -28.22 -6.75
N ARG A 66 12.42 -27.96 -6.51
CA ARG A 66 12.89 -26.81 -5.71
C ARG A 66 12.63 -25.46 -6.39
N GLY A 67 12.50 -25.44 -7.72
CA GLY A 67 12.03 -24.30 -8.51
C GLY A 67 13.09 -23.74 -9.44
N LEU A 68 12.67 -22.82 -10.31
CA LEU A 68 13.48 -22.30 -11.42
C LEU A 68 14.89 -21.81 -11.03
N PRO A 69 15.09 -21.02 -9.95
CA PRO A 69 16.42 -20.65 -9.48
C PRO A 69 17.33 -21.84 -9.15
N ALA A 70 16.78 -22.87 -8.48
CA ALA A 70 17.52 -24.05 -8.07
C ALA A 70 17.89 -24.92 -9.28
N ALA A 71 16.96 -25.07 -10.23
CA ALA A 71 17.20 -25.78 -11.49
C ALA A 71 18.35 -25.13 -12.29
N ARG A 72 18.33 -23.81 -12.43
CA ARG A 72 19.40 -23.04 -13.10
C ARG A 72 20.75 -23.26 -12.42
N MET A 73 20.81 -23.16 -11.10
CA MET A 73 22.07 -23.36 -10.36
C MET A 73 22.59 -24.80 -10.44
N LEU A 74 21.71 -25.81 -10.37
CA LEU A 74 22.11 -27.21 -10.51
C LEU A 74 22.75 -27.49 -11.89
N GLY A 75 22.16 -26.93 -12.95
CA GLY A 75 22.74 -27.01 -14.29
C GLY A 75 24.09 -26.29 -14.40
N VAL A 76 24.20 -25.07 -13.87
CA VAL A 76 25.47 -24.30 -13.86
C VAL A 76 26.58 -25.04 -13.09
N GLN A 77 26.25 -25.66 -11.97
CA GLN A 77 27.21 -26.45 -11.18
C GLN A 77 27.71 -27.67 -11.96
N SER A 78 26.83 -28.29 -12.74
CA SER A 78 27.14 -29.48 -13.55
C SER A 78 27.84 -29.16 -14.87
N ALA A 79 27.72 -27.93 -15.37
CA ALA A 79 28.35 -27.47 -16.59
C ALA A 79 29.89 -27.51 -16.54
N CYS A 80 30.52 -27.93 -17.63
CA CYS A 80 31.97 -28.05 -17.79
C CYS A 80 32.64 -26.89 -18.53
N SER A 81 31.89 -26.06 -19.28
CA SER A 81 32.45 -24.88 -19.97
C SER A 81 32.55 -23.66 -19.04
N ASP A 82 33.53 -22.80 -19.34
CA ASP A 82 33.69 -21.49 -18.68
C ASP A 82 32.54 -20.51 -18.98
N VAL A 83 31.86 -20.73 -20.11
CA VAL A 83 30.69 -19.96 -20.55
C VAL A 83 29.48 -20.88 -20.53
N VAL A 84 28.43 -20.44 -19.85
CA VAL A 84 27.16 -21.16 -19.73
C VAL A 84 26.06 -20.34 -20.39
N ALA A 85 25.27 -20.97 -21.23
CA ALA A 85 24.03 -20.39 -21.74
C ALA A 85 22.84 -20.92 -20.94
N LEU A 86 22.05 -20.03 -20.34
CA LEU A 86 20.77 -20.38 -19.74
C LEU A 86 19.69 -20.09 -20.77
N ILE A 87 18.97 -21.13 -21.22
CA ILE A 87 17.94 -21.03 -22.26
C ILE A 87 16.67 -21.69 -21.73
N ASP A 88 15.57 -20.96 -21.63
CA ASP A 88 14.28 -21.52 -21.20
C ASP A 88 13.65 -22.38 -22.31
N ALA A 89 12.84 -23.38 -21.91
CA ALA A 89 12.29 -24.37 -22.83
C ALA A 89 11.35 -23.79 -23.91
N ASP A 90 10.83 -22.58 -23.70
CA ASP A 90 9.97 -21.83 -24.63
C ASP A 90 10.76 -20.95 -25.63
N VAL A 91 12.09 -21.01 -25.61
CA VAL A 91 12.98 -20.27 -26.52
C VAL A 91 13.44 -21.12 -27.70
N VAL A 92 13.50 -20.51 -28.90
CA VAL A 92 14.01 -21.14 -30.12
C VAL A 92 15.09 -20.26 -30.76
N LEU A 93 16.24 -20.86 -31.05
CA LEU A 93 17.42 -20.17 -31.59
C LEU A 93 17.42 -20.20 -33.13
N PRO A 94 17.66 -19.06 -33.81
CA PRO A 94 17.99 -19.10 -35.23
C PRO A 94 19.40 -19.65 -35.45
N ALA A 95 19.67 -20.11 -36.67
CA ALA A 95 20.98 -20.65 -37.03
C ALA A 95 22.10 -19.62 -36.80
N GLY A 96 23.17 -20.04 -36.15
CA GLY A 96 24.33 -19.24 -35.78
C GLY A 96 24.14 -18.36 -34.53
N ALA A 97 23.01 -18.45 -33.83
CA ALA A 97 22.72 -17.59 -32.67
C ALA A 97 23.72 -17.76 -31.51
N LEU A 98 24.07 -19.00 -31.11
CA LEU A 98 25.01 -19.21 -30.01
C LEU A 98 26.41 -18.71 -30.39
N GLY A 99 26.86 -19.03 -31.60
CA GLY A 99 28.15 -18.59 -32.10
C GLY A 99 28.24 -17.06 -32.23
N GLY A 100 27.20 -16.43 -32.78
CA GLY A 100 27.09 -14.98 -32.92
C GLY A 100 27.11 -14.27 -31.57
N LEU A 101 26.32 -14.75 -30.60
CA LEU A 101 26.29 -14.17 -29.26
C LEU A 101 27.63 -14.38 -28.53
N LEU A 102 28.28 -15.54 -28.68
CA LEU A 102 29.61 -15.79 -28.10
C LEU A 102 30.67 -14.82 -28.62
N ASN A 103 30.60 -14.48 -29.91
CA ASN A 103 31.51 -13.51 -30.50
C ASN A 103 31.26 -12.10 -29.94
N GLU A 104 30.00 -11.67 -29.84
CA GLU A 104 29.63 -10.39 -29.22
C GLU A 104 30.02 -10.34 -27.74
N PHE A 105 29.76 -11.41 -27.00
CA PHE A 105 30.09 -11.59 -25.59
C PHE A 105 31.59 -11.37 -25.34
N LYS A 106 32.44 -12.01 -26.16
CA LYS A 106 33.91 -11.87 -26.09
C LYS A 106 34.38 -10.48 -26.52
N ALA A 107 33.89 -9.97 -27.65
CA ALA A 107 34.31 -8.69 -28.20
C ALA A 107 33.93 -7.50 -27.29
N GLY A 108 32.74 -7.55 -26.68
CA GLY A 108 32.27 -6.53 -25.75
C GLY A 108 32.87 -6.63 -24.34
N GLY A 109 33.62 -7.70 -24.04
CA GLY A 109 34.14 -7.96 -22.70
C GLY A 109 33.04 -8.13 -21.67
N TYR A 110 31.93 -8.75 -22.04
CA TYR A 110 30.81 -8.99 -21.14
C TYR A 110 31.09 -10.15 -20.19
N ASP A 111 30.46 -10.10 -19.01
CA ASP A 111 30.39 -11.22 -18.08
C ASP A 111 29.03 -11.92 -18.17
N GLY A 112 27.99 -11.20 -18.59
CA GLY A 112 26.67 -11.71 -18.95
C GLY A 112 26.08 -10.93 -20.13
N LEU A 113 25.57 -11.63 -21.14
CA LEU A 113 24.93 -11.04 -22.31
C LEU A 113 23.63 -11.78 -22.62
N GLN A 114 22.52 -11.06 -22.67
CA GLN A 114 21.23 -11.59 -23.06
C GLN A 114 21.01 -11.49 -24.57
N PHE A 115 20.32 -12.46 -25.16
CA PHE A 115 19.77 -12.31 -26.51
C PHE A 115 18.68 -11.22 -26.54
N ALA A 116 18.53 -10.53 -27.68
CA ALA A 116 17.28 -9.83 -27.93
C ALA A 116 16.13 -10.84 -28.02
N LEU A 117 14.96 -10.49 -27.48
CA LEU A 117 13.79 -11.37 -27.46
C LEU A 117 12.75 -10.91 -28.49
N VAL A 118 12.44 -11.77 -29.45
CA VAL A 118 11.30 -11.63 -30.36
C VAL A 118 10.17 -12.48 -29.80
N SER A 119 9.24 -11.82 -29.11
CA SER A 119 8.17 -12.53 -28.40
C SER A 119 6.95 -12.79 -29.26
N GLU A 120 6.42 -14.00 -29.17
CA GLU A 120 5.24 -14.45 -29.91
C GLU A 120 4.31 -15.30 -29.04
N ALA A 121 3.10 -15.53 -29.51
CA ALA A 121 2.12 -16.39 -28.85
C ALA A 121 2.16 -17.79 -29.45
N ASP A 122 2.00 -18.83 -28.63
CA ASP A 122 1.86 -20.22 -29.11
C ASP A 122 0.54 -20.50 -29.85
N GLY A 123 -0.38 -19.54 -29.84
CA GLY A 123 -1.71 -19.67 -30.40
C GLY A 123 -2.26 -18.35 -30.93
N ARG A 124 -3.50 -18.40 -31.42
CA ARG A 124 -4.22 -17.23 -31.95
C ARG A 124 -5.16 -16.56 -30.95
N GLY A 125 -5.19 -17.04 -29.71
CA GLY A 125 -6.03 -16.50 -28.65
C GLY A 125 -5.46 -15.25 -28.01
N TYR A 126 -6.26 -14.72 -27.09
CA TYR A 126 -6.12 -13.37 -26.59
C TYR A 126 -4.91 -13.19 -25.67
N TRP A 127 -4.67 -14.14 -24.76
CA TRP A 127 -3.78 -13.94 -23.62
C TRP A 127 -2.31 -14.06 -24.01
N GLY A 128 -1.98 -15.05 -24.84
CA GLY A 128 -0.63 -15.19 -25.41
C GLY A 128 -0.28 -13.98 -26.28
N ALA A 129 -1.21 -13.54 -27.14
CA ALA A 129 -1.01 -12.38 -28.00
C ALA A 129 -0.83 -11.08 -27.19
N ALA A 130 -1.57 -10.91 -26.08
CA ALA A 130 -1.43 -9.74 -25.22
C ALA A 130 -0.11 -9.73 -24.43
N LEU A 131 0.35 -10.89 -23.93
CA LEU A 131 1.66 -11.05 -23.28
C LEU A 131 2.81 -10.73 -24.23
N ALA A 132 2.79 -11.34 -25.43
CA ALA A 132 3.78 -11.07 -26.47
C ALA A 132 3.80 -9.59 -26.85
N TRP A 133 2.62 -8.97 -27.02
CA TRP A 133 2.51 -7.55 -27.32
C TRP A 133 3.07 -6.68 -26.19
N HIS A 134 2.75 -6.95 -24.92
CA HIS A 134 3.33 -6.24 -23.79
C HIS A 134 4.86 -6.33 -23.82
N HIS A 135 5.41 -7.53 -23.97
CA HIS A 135 6.85 -7.73 -23.99
C HIS A 135 7.52 -6.95 -25.14
N LEU A 136 6.94 -7.02 -26.35
CA LEU A 136 7.38 -6.30 -27.56
C LEU A 136 7.18 -4.78 -27.53
N HIS A 137 6.48 -4.19 -26.54
CA HIS A 137 6.26 -2.74 -26.44
C HIS A 137 6.77 -2.14 -25.12
N SER A 138 7.25 -3.00 -24.21
CA SER A 138 7.87 -2.63 -22.95
C SER A 138 9.35 -2.26 -23.11
N ARG A 139 9.90 -1.66 -22.05
CA ARG A 139 11.35 -1.47 -21.86
C ARG A 139 12.03 -2.72 -21.27
N VAL A 140 11.28 -3.76 -20.90
CA VAL A 140 11.85 -4.99 -20.33
C VAL A 140 12.79 -5.66 -21.33
N ARG A 141 12.55 -5.52 -22.63
CA ARG A 141 13.46 -6.02 -23.67
C ARG A 141 14.89 -5.46 -23.61
N SER A 142 15.08 -4.31 -22.96
CA SER A 142 16.39 -3.64 -22.85
C SER A 142 16.96 -3.79 -21.43
N TRP A 143 16.33 -4.61 -20.61
CA TRP A 143 16.79 -4.93 -19.27
C TRP A 143 17.32 -6.35 -19.31
N PHE A 144 18.50 -6.55 -18.73
CA PHE A 144 19.08 -7.88 -18.58
C PHE A 144 18.11 -8.78 -17.80
N GLY A 145 17.60 -9.80 -18.48
CA GLY A 145 16.82 -10.91 -17.96
C GLY A 145 17.49 -12.24 -18.30
N VAL A 146 17.03 -13.35 -17.72
CA VAL A 146 17.78 -14.62 -17.72
C VAL A 146 17.15 -15.73 -18.58
N SER A 147 16.10 -15.45 -19.34
CA SER A 147 15.38 -16.47 -20.14
C SER A 147 16.18 -16.98 -21.35
N ALA A 148 17.06 -16.14 -21.90
CA ALA A 148 18.01 -16.52 -22.93
C ALA A 148 19.29 -15.70 -22.79
N ILE A 149 20.26 -16.23 -22.05
CA ILE A 149 21.54 -15.54 -21.77
C ILE A 149 22.75 -16.42 -22.03
N MET A 150 23.89 -15.76 -22.18
CA MET A 150 25.22 -16.32 -22.07
C MET A 150 25.99 -15.63 -20.94
N MET A 151 26.62 -16.39 -20.06
CA MET A 151 27.27 -15.84 -18.87
C MET A 151 28.52 -16.63 -18.46
N ARG A 152 29.48 -15.97 -17.83
CA ARG A 152 30.63 -16.67 -17.22
C ARG A 152 30.14 -17.56 -16.10
N ARG A 153 30.51 -18.85 -16.14
CA ARG A 153 30.22 -19.82 -15.09
C ARG A 153 30.68 -19.34 -13.73
N LYS A 154 31.89 -18.76 -13.66
CA LYS A 154 32.45 -18.20 -12.42
C LYS A 154 31.58 -17.10 -11.80
N ALA A 155 30.94 -16.26 -12.63
CA ALA A 155 30.08 -15.18 -12.14
C ALA A 155 28.76 -15.71 -11.57
N LEU A 156 28.16 -16.74 -12.20
CA LEU A 156 26.97 -17.42 -11.67
C LEU A 156 27.27 -18.19 -10.38
N LEU A 157 28.47 -18.77 -10.25
CA LEU A 157 28.89 -19.46 -9.03
C LEU A 157 29.24 -18.51 -7.88
N SER A 158 29.78 -17.31 -8.17
CA SER A 158 30.10 -16.31 -7.15
C SER A 158 28.85 -15.56 -6.67
N VAL A 159 27.90 -15.31 -7.57
CA VAL A 159 26.62 -14.63 -7.29
C VAL A 159 25.48 -15.57 -7.69
N ALA A 160 25.25 -16.59 -6.86
CA ALA A 160 24.22 -17.60 -7.10
C ALA A 160 22.81 -17.00 -7.07
N PHE A 161 21.86 -17.63 -7.78
CA PHE A 161 20.43 -17.29 -7.67
C PHE A 161 19.91 -17.50 -6.24
N ASP A 162 18.88 -16.72 -5.87
CA ASP A 162 18.16 -16.86 -4.61
C ASP A 162 16.97 -17.81 -4.80
N ASP A 163 17.01 -18.98 -4.15
CA ASP A 163 16.02 -20.05 -4.29
C ASP A 163 14.66 -19.74 -3.64
N THR A 164 14.55 -18.63 -2.92
CA THR A 164 13.27 -18.13 -2.43
C THR A 164 12.41 -17.55 -3.55
N PHE A 165 13.02 -17.17 -4.69
CA PHE A 165 12.32 -16.63 -5.85
C PHE A 165 11.62 -17.71 -6.68
N ARG A 166 10.61 -17.28 -7.43
CA ARG A 166 9.84 -18.11 -8.36
C ARG A 166 9.66 -17.43 -9.72
N SER A 167 9.56 -16.09 -9.70
CA SER A 167 9.78 -15.17 -10.81
C SER A 167 10.48 -13.92 -10.26
N GLY A 168 11.08 -13.09 -11.13
CA GLY A 168 11.78 -11.85 -10.80
C GLY A 168 13.16 -12.06 -10.18
N GLU A 169 13.66 -13.30 -10.14
CA GLU A 169 15.02 -13.64 -9.70
C GLU A 169 16.10 -12.98 -10.55
N ASP A 170 15.79 -12.67 -11.80
CA ASP A 170 16.67 -12.03 -12.75
C ASP A 170 16.94 -10.56 -12.42
N ILE A 171 15.90 -9.82 -12.04
CA ILE A 171 16.01 -8.44 -11.59
C ILE A 171 16.86 -8.38 -10.31
N GLU A 172 16.62 -9.29 -9.37
CA GLU A 172 17.39 -9.37 -8.12
C GLU A 172 18.84 -9.76 -8.38
N LEU A 173 19.07 -10.79 -9.20
CA LEU A 173 20.40 -11.26 -9.56
C LEU A 173 21.19 -10.16 -10.27
N ARG A 174 20.57 -9.44 -11.21
CA ARG A 174 21.17 -8.31 -11.93
C ARG A 174 21.71 -7.26 -10.95
N ILE A 175 20.94 -6.88 -9.92
CA ILE A 175 21.38 -5.91 -8.91
C ILE A 175 22.67 -6.39 -8.24
N ARG A 176 22.71 -7.65 -7.77
CA ARG A 176 23.89 -8.22 -7.10
C ARG A 176 25.09 -8.37 -8.03
N LEU A 177 24.86 -8.70 -9.29
CA LEU A 177 25.92 -8.80 -10.29
C LEU A 177 26.54 -7.44 -10.61
N GLU A 178 25.71 -6.40 -10.80
CA GLU A 178 26.19 -5.03 -10.98
C GLU A 178 26.97 -4.54 -9.74
N GLU A 179 26.51 -4.86 -8.53
CA GLU A 179 27.20 -4.52 -7.27
C GLU A 179 28.53 -5.25 -7.11
N ALA A 180 28.63 -6.48 -7.63
CA ALA A 180 29.88 -7.23 -7.70
C ALA A 180 30.81 -6.78 -8.84
N GLY A 181 30.40 -5.78 -9.64
CA GLY A 181 31.21 -5.19 -10.71
C GLY A 181 31.19 -5.96 -12.04
N TYR A 182 30.26 -6.90 -12.23
CA TYR A 182 30.14 -7.65 -13.48
C TYR A 182 29.52 -6.82 -14.59
N ARG A 183 30.04 -6.98 -15.81
CA ARG A 183 29.54 -6.26 -16.99
C ARG A 183 28.41 -7.03 -17.67
N LEU A 184 27.20 -6.49 -17.59
CA LEU A 184 25.99 -7.07 -18.17
C LEU A 184 25.53 -6.30 -19.42
N GLY A 185 24.87 -6.99 -20.34
CA GLY A 185 24.32 -6.36 -21.56
C GLY A 185 23.16 -7.13 -22.18
N VAL A 186 22.48 -6.49 -23.13
CA VAL A 186 21.49 -7.12 -24.02
C VAL A 186 21.96 -6.91 -25.45
N SER A 187 22.05 -7.99 -26.22
CA SER A 187 22.49 -7.96 -27.61
C SER A 187 21.49 -7.19 -28.47
N SER A 188 22.00 -6.33 -29.36
CA SER A 188 21.22 -5.69 -30.41
C SER A 188 21.36 -6.40 -31.76
N THR A 189 22.24 -7.39 -31.85
CA THR A 189 22.59 -8.05 -33.10
C THR A 189 22.01 -9.46 -33.21
N MET A 190 21.87 -10.16 -32.08
CA MET A 190 21.39 -11.54 -32.00
C MET A 190 20.06 -11.60 -31.26
N ALA A 191 19.02 -12.05 -31.96
CA ALA A 191 17.68 -12.19 -31.42
C ALA A 191 17.20 -13.64 -31.48
N VAL A 192 16.42 -14.05 -30.48
CA VAL A 192 15.81 -15.39 -30.38
C VAL A 192 14.30 -15.29 -30.26
N ARG A 193 13.59 -16.33 -30.68
CA ARG A 193 12.14 -16.43 -30.51
C ARG A 193 11.82 -16.84 -29.08
N HIS A 194 10.89 -16.15 -28.44
CA HIS A 194 10.41 -16.44 -27.08
C HIS A 194 8.89 -16.56 -27.09
N ARG A 195 8.37 -17.70 -26.65
CA ARG A 195 6.96 -18.05 -26.81
C ARG A 195 6.19 -17.87 -25.52
N PHE A 196 4.94 -17.40 -25.63
CA PHE A 196 4.02 -17.28 -24.50
C PHE A 196 2.82 -18.21 -24.65
N MET A 197 2.57 -18.99 -23.60
CA MET A 197 1.39 -19.84 -23.50
C MET A 197 0.10 -19.03 -23.54
N ASP A 198 -0.81 -19.44 -24.41
CA ASP A 198 -2.06 -18.72 -24.66
C ASP A 198 -3.20 -19.16 -23.73
N SER A 199 -3.07 -18.80 -22.45
CA SER A 199 -4.09 -19.09 -21.43
C SER A 199 -4.19 -17.98 -20.40
N PHE A 200 -5.41 -17.67 -19.96
CA PHE A 200 -5.63 -16.74 -18.85
C PHE A 200 -4.98 -17.25 -17.56
N ALA A 201 -5.05 -18.56 -17.30
CA ALA A 201 -4.48 -19.13 -16.09
C ALA A 201 -2.97 -18.94 -16.06
N ALA A 202 -2.30 -19.17 -17.19
CA ALA A 202 -0.87 -18.94 -17.35
C ALA A 202 -0.50 -17.47 -17.15
N ALA A 203 -1.21 -16.55 -17.83
CA ALA A 203 -0.98 -15.12 -17.71
C ALA A 203 -1.21 -14.60 -16.28
N ARG A 204 -2.28 -15.04 -15.62
CA ARG A 204 -2.59 -14.73 -14.22
C ARG A 204 -1.47 -15.20 -13.29
N ASP A 205 -1.03 -16.44 -13.45
CA ASP A 205 -0.01 -17.03 -12.59
C ASP A 205 1.33 -16.31 -12.79
N GLN A 206 1.67 -15.94 -14.03
CA GLN A 206 2.82 -15.09 -14.32
C GLN A 206 2.74 -13.73 -13.59
N TRP A 207 1.65 -12.97 -13.72
CA TRP A 207 1.52 -11.67 -13.03
C TRP A 207 1.57 -11.77 -11.50
N LEU A 208 1.02 -12.85 -10.94
CA LEU A 208 1.12 -13.11 -9.51
C LEU A 208 2.58 -13.38 -9.10
N GLN A 209 3.31 -14.17 -9.89
CA GLN A 209 4.72 -14.46 -9.60
C GLN A 209 5.59 -13.22 -9.79
N ASP A 210 5.39 -12.44 -10.85
CA ASP A 210 6.12 -11.19 -11.12
C ASP A 210 5.94 -10.17 -9.99
N GLY A 211 4.69 -9.98 -9.54
CA GLY A 211 4.39 -9.11 -8.40
C GLY A 211 5.10 -9.56 -7.13
N ALA A 212 5.12 -10.87 -6.83
CA ALA A 212 5.85 -11.40 -5.68
C ALA A 212 7.38 -11.27 -5.84
N GLY A 213 7.90 -11.45 -7.05
CA GLY A 213 9.32 -11.24 -7.37
C GLY A 213 9.75 -9.80 -7.08
N LEU A 214 9.04 -8.82 -7.64
CA LEU A 214 9.28 -7.40 -7.41
C LEU A 214 9.27 -7.05 -5.91
N ALA A 215 8.30 -7.59 -5.16
CA ALA A 215 8.19 -7.41 -3.72
C ALA A 215 9.42 -7.91 -2.94
N ARG A 216 9.91 -9.11 -3.27
CA ARG A 216 11.10 -9.67 -2.62
C ARG A 216 12.34 -8.86 -2.97
N THR A 217 12.46 -8.42 -4.21
CA THR A 217 13.56 -7.54 -4.64
C THR A 217 13.53 -6.21 -3.91
N ILE A 218 12.36 -5.57 -3.75
CA ILE A 218 12.18 -4.35 -2.95
C ILE A 218 12.64 -4.56 -1.51
N ARG A 219 12.28 -5.69 -0.90
CA ARG A 219 12.65 -6.00 0.48
C ARG A 219 14.15 -6.24 0.66
N LYS A 220 14.78 -6.92 -0.31
CA LYS A 220 16.20 -7.25 -0.27
C LYS A 220 17.08 -6.03 -0.58
N HIS A 221 16.63 -5.17 -1.49
CA HIS A 221 17.39 -4.03 -2.02
C HIS A 221 16.62 -2.70 -1.96
N PRO A 222 16.14 -2.24 -0.79
CA PRO A 222 15.20 -1.11 -0.72
C PRO A 222 15.74 0.20 -1.31
N GLY A 223 17.05 0.44 -1.26
CA GLY A 223 17.68 1.64 -1.82
C GLY A 223 17.68 1.68 -3.36
N ARG A 224 17.88 0.54 -4.04
CA ARG A 224 17.92 0.46 -5.52
C ARG A 224 16.57 0.04 -6.13
N ALA A 225 15.81 -0.76 -5.41
CA ALA A 225 14.57 -1.38 -5.88
C ALA A 225 13.31 -0.76 -5.28
N GLY A 226 13.38 0.14 -4.29
CA GLY A 226 12.18 0.68 -3.62
C GLY A 226 11.17 1.34 -4.58
N TRP A 227 11.66 1.97 -5.65
CA TRP A 227 10.80 2.56 -6.69
C TRP A 227 10.11 1.51 -7.57
N PHE A 228 10.51 0.23 -7.54
CA PHE A 228 9.81 -0.85 -8.26
C PHE A 228 8.36 -1.02 -7.80
N ALA A 229 7.99 -0.51 -6.61
CA ALA A 229 6.61 -0.47 -6.16
C ALA A 229 5.66 0.29 -7.11
N VAL A 230 6.18 1.22 -7.93
CA VAL A 230 5.40 1.96 -8.93
C VAL A 230 5.50 1.38 -10.35
N LEU A 231 6.36 0.38 -10.58
CA LEU A 231 6.59 -0.19 -11.92
C LEU A 231 5.31 -0.76 -12.57
N PRO A 232 4.50 -1.60 -11.90
CA PRO A 232 3.29 -2.13 -12.51
C PRO A 232 2.31 -1.02 -12.93
N LEU A 233 2.19 0.06 -12.14
CA LEU A 233 1.38 1.22 -12.49
C LEU A 233 1.93 1.95 -13.72
N LEU A 234 3.23 2.24 -13.76
CA LEU A 234 3.86 2.93 -14.89
C LEU A 234 3.75 2.10 -16.19
N ALA A 235 3.96 0.78 -16.09
CA ALA A 235 3.76 -0.15 -17.20
C ALA A 235 2.31 -0.13 -17.68
N THR A 236 1.34 -0.13 -16.75
CA THR A 236 -0.09 -0.06 -17.08
C THR A 236 -0.47 1.26 -17.75
N VAL A 237 -0.03 2.41 -17.23
CA VAL A 237 -0.33 3.73 -17.82
C VAL A 237 0.20 3.81 -19.25
N ARG A 238 1.47 3.44 -19.45
CA ARG A 238 2.08 3.39 -20.79
C ARG A 238 1.34 2.40 -21.69
N GLY A 239 1.07 1.22 -21.18
CA GLY A 239 0.43 0.12 -21.87
C GLY A 239 -0.98 0.45 -22.35
N VAL A 240 -1.80 1.05 -21.49
CA VAL A 240 -3.13 1.57 -21.82
C VAL A 240 -3.03 2.65 -22.89
N GLY A 241 -2.11 3.60 -22.73
CA GLY A 241 -1.89 4.66 -23.74
C GLY A 241 -1.52 4.09 -25.11
N GLN A 242 -0.59 3.13 -25.17
CA GLN A 242 -0.21 2.46 -26.42
C GLN A 242 -1.35 1.58 -26.97
N SER A 243 -2.13 0.93 -26.11
CA SER A 243 -3.27 0.11 -26.52
C SER A 243 -4.37 0.97 -27.14
N LEU A 244 -4.68 2.13 -26.56
CA LEU A 244 -5.66 3.07 -27.12
C LEU A 244 -5.27 3.53 -28.54
N LEU A 245 -3.97 3.69 -28.82
CA LEU A 245 -3.49 4.17 -30.12
C LEU A 245 -3.34 3.06 -31.16
N HIS A 246 -2.91 1.86 -30.76
CA HIS A 246 -2.45 0.82 -31.70
C HIS A 246 -3.12 -0.54 -31.54
N ALA A 247 -3.68 -0.86 -30.37
CA ALA A 247 -4.28 -2.16 -30.10
C ALA A 247 -5.37 -2.11 -29.01
N PRO A 248 -6.54 -1.48 -29.24
CA PRO A 248 -7.53 -1.25 -28.18
C PRO A 248 -8.08 -2.53 -27.55
N ARG A 249 -8.00 -3.66 -28.27
CA ARG A 249 -8.36 -4.98 -27.75
C ARG A 249 -7.61 -5.36 -26.46
N PHE A 250 -6.41 -4.82 -26.21
CA PHE A 250 -5.59 -5.17 -25.03
C PHE A 250 -5.89 -4.36 -23.77
N LEU A 251 -6.94 -3.54 -23.74
CA LEU A 251 -7.29 -2.79 -22.52
C LEU A 251 -7.62 -3.69 -21.32
N LEU A 252 -8.33 -4.80 -21.54
CA LEU A 252 -8.65 -5.76 -20.48
C LEU A 252 -7.39 -6.41 -19.88
N TYR A 253 -6.38 -6.70 -20.72
CA TYR A 253 -5.08 -7.20 -20.27
C TYR A 253 -4.47 -6.28 -19.21
N TRP A 254 -4.46 -4.97 -19.46
CA TRP A 254 -3.83 -4.00 -18.55
C TRP A 254 -4.56 -3.88 -17.21
N VAL A 255 -5.88 -4.01 -17.20
CA VAL A 255 -6.66 -4.09 -15.95
C VAL A 255 -6.26 -5.33 -15.15
N CYS A 256 -6.20 -6.50 -15.80
CA CYS A 256 -5.83 -7.76 -15.15
C CYS A 256 -4.37 -7.72 -14.64
N PHE A 257 -3.45 -7.28 -15.50
CA PHE A 257 -2.03 -7.11 -15.20
C PHE A 257 -1.83 -6.28 -13.93
N LEU A 258 -2.45 -5.09 -13.86
CA LEU A 258 -2.36 -4.20 -12.71
C LEU A 258 -2.88 -4.86 -11.43
N VAL A 259 -4.08 -5.44 -11.50
CA VAL A 259 -4.76 -6.04 -10.35
C VAL A 259 -3.97 -7.23 -9.79
N TYR A 260 -3.55 -8.17 -10.63
CA TYR A 260 -2.85 -9.37 -10.17
C TYR A 260 -1.41 -9.08 -9.72
N ASN A 261 -0.68 -8.18 -10.40
CA ASN A 261 0.63 -7.74 -9.93
C ASN A 261 0.53 -7.11 -8.55
N TYR A 262 -0.33 -6.10 -8.36
CA TYR A 262 -0.44 -5.42 -7.08
C TYR A 262 -1.01 -6.32 -5.98
N ARG A 263 -1.95 -7.21 -6.30
CA ARG A 263 -2.45 -8.21 -5.35
C ARG A 263 -1.31 -9.05 -4.77
N SER A 264 -0.43 -9.56 -5.62
CA SER A 264 0.67 -10.41 -5.16
C SER A 264 1.82 -9.61 -4.57
N MET A 265 2.18 -8.48 -5.17
CA MET A 265 3.26 -7.62 -4.70
C MET A 265 2.96 -7.08 -3.30
N PHE A 266 1.78 -6.51 -3.09
CA PHE A 266 1.39 -6.13 -1.74
C PHE A 266 1.18 -7.36 -0.87
N GLY A 267 0.67 -8.48 -1.39
CA GLY A 267 0.64 -9.73 -0.64
C GLY A 267 2.00 -10.08 -0.03
N GLU A 268 3.08 -9.98 -0.82
CA GLU A 268 4.45 -10.41 -0.49
C GLU A 268 5.28 -9.35 0.26
N ILE A 269 5.21 -8.06 -0.12
CA ILE A 269 5.82 -6.95 0.66
C ILE A 269 5.30 -7.01 2.10
N LEU A 270 4.07 -7.49 2.27
CA LEU A 270 3.33 -7.52 3.52
C LEU A 270 3.22 -8.88 4.15
N ARG A 271 3.89 -9.87 3.59
CA ARG A 271 4.13 -11.10 4.33
C ARG A 271 4.95 -10.75 5.56
N PRO A 272 4.42 -11.00 6.77
CA PRO A 272 5.18 -10.81 7.99
C PRO A 272 6.44 -11.65 7.93
N THR A 273 7.57 -11.06 8.27
CA THR A 273 8.80 -11.79 8.55
C THR A 273 8.76 -12.23 10.01
N GLY A 274 8.01 -13.28 10.31
CA GLY A 274 7.74 -13.61 11.72
C GLY A 274 6.90 -12.53 12.43
N THR A 275 7.11 -12.34 13.73
CA THR A 275 6.25 -11.54 14.62
C THR A 275 6.20 -10.05 14.24
N GLY A 276 5.21 -9.70 13.39
CA GLY A 276 4.71 -8.33 13.15
C GLY A 276 5.50 -7.47 12.16
N HIS A 277 4.90 -6.35 11.73
CA HIS A 277 5.56 -5.35 10.86
C HIS A 277 6.49 -4.42 11.63
N SER A 278 7.52 -3.88 10.97
CA SER A 278 8.34 -2.80 11.52
C SER A 278 7.51 -1.52 11.75
N VAL A 279 7.99 -0.63 12.64
CA VAL A 279 7.33 0.64 12.98
C VAL A 279 7.05 1.50 11.73
N GLY A 280 8.04 1.61 10.83
CA GLY A 280 7.90 2.33 9.57
C GLY A 280 6.92 1.64 8.61
N GLY A 281 6.91 0.31 8.60
CA GLY A 281 5.94 -0.49 7.86
C GLY A 281 4.50 -0.22 8.33
N ASN A 282 4.24 -0.29 9.63
CA ASN A 282 2.91 -0.02 10.18
C ASN A 282 2.43 1.42 9.89
N ALA A 283 3.32 2.41 9.98
CA ALA A 283 3.01 3.80 9.62
C ALA A 283 2.62 3.94 8.15
N ALA A 284 3.37 3.28 7.25
CA ALA A 284 3.09 3.28 5.82
C ALA A 284 1.75 2.59 5.51
N TRP A 285 1.42 1.48 6.18
CA TRP A 285 0.13 0.79 6.00
C TRP A 285 -1.06 1.59 6.50
N LEU A 286 -0.94 2.23 7.65
CA LEU A 286 -1.99 3.11 8.16
C LEU A 286 -2.18 4.30 7.22
N SER A 287 -1.09 4.91 6.75
CA SER A 287 -1.15 6.01 5.80
C SER A 287 -1.80 5.56 4.49
N ALA A 288 -1.39 4.42 3.93
CA ALA A 288 -2.01 3.85 2.74
C ALA A 288 -3.50 3.53 2.96
N ALA A 289 -3.85 2.95 4.10
CA ALA A 289 -5.22 2.60 4.48
C ALA A 289 -6.14 3.82 4.63
N ARG A 290 -5.58 5.01 4.86
CA ARG A 290 -6.32 6.28 4.88
C ARG A 290 -6.31 6.97 3.52
N ILE A 291 -5.18 6.99 2.80
CA ILE A 291 -5.02 7.73 1.54
C ILE A 291 -5.67 7.01 0.36
N ALA A 292 -5.43 5.71 0.18
CA ALA A 292 -5.90 4.99 -1.00
C ALA A 292 -7.43 4.99 -1.16
N PRO A 293 -8.23 4.79 -0.08
CA PRO A 293 -9.68 4.90 -0.18
C PRO A 293 -10.17 6.31 -0.50
N MET A 294 -9.39 7.36 -0.28
CA MET A 294 -9.83 8.74 -0.53
C MET A 294 -9.92 9.08 -2.01
N GLY A 295 -9.14 8.41 -2.88
CA GLY A 295 -9.37 8.52 -4.32
C GLY A 295 -10.74 7.97 -4.72
N ILE A 296 -11.12 6.80 -4.16
CA ILE A 296 -12.44 6.19 -4.38
C ILE A 296 -13.54 7.03 -3.71
N GLY A 297 -13.28 7.56 -2.52
CA GLY A 297 -14.17 8.47 -1.79
C GLY A 297 -14.42 9.78 -2.54
N PHE A 298 -13.39 10.32 -3.20
CA PHE A 298 -13.55 11.46 -4.10
C PHE A 298 -14.46 11.12 -5.27
N LEU A 299 -14.26 9.97 -5.92
CA LEU A 299 -15.15 9.50 -6.99
C LEU A 299 -16.59 9.28 -6.49
N PHE A 300 -16.76 8.77 -5.27
CA PHE A 300 -18.06 8.61 -4.61
C PHE A 300 -18.75 9.97 -4.43
N TRP A 301 -18.07 10.96 -3.87
CA TRP A 301 -18.65 12.30 -3.67
C TRP A 301 -18.84 13.06 -4.98
N ALA A 302 -17.96 12.87 -5.96
CA ALA A 302 -18.13 13.39 -7.31
C ALA A 302 -19.40 12.82 -7.96
N LEU A 303 -19.60 11.50 -7.86
CA LEU A 303 -20.81 10.85 -8.36
C LEU A 303 -22.05 11.36 -7.60
N ALA A 304 -21.98 11.50 -6.28
CA ALA A 304 -23.09 12.05 -5.48
C ALA A 304 -23.43 13.48 -5.89
N ALA A 305 -22.43 14.30 -6.22
CA ALA A 305 -22.63 15.67 -6.71
C ALA A 305 -23.28 15.71 -8.10
N ILE A 306 -22.98 14.74 -8.97
CA ILE A 306 -23.66 14.60 -10.27
C ILE A 306 -25.11 14.12 -10.08
N MET A 307 -25.37 13.29 -9.07
CA MET A 307 -26.67 12.68 -8.81
C MET A 307 -27.68 13.63 -8.13
N LEU A 308 -27.22 14.51 -7.25
CA LEU A 308 -28.07 15.28 -6.34
C LEU A 308 -27.95 16.80 -6.54
N PRO A 309 -29.04 17.56 -6.33
CA PRO A 309 -28.96 19.01 -6.23
C PRO A 309 -28.05 19.47 -5.08
N PRO A 310 -27.38 20.65 -5.18
CA PRO A 310 -26.42 21.12 -4.16
C PRO A 310 -26.96 21.17 -2.72
N ALA A 311 -28.23 21.56 -2.54
CA ALA A 311 -28.85 21.60 -1.21
C ALA A 311 -29.02 20.21 -0.59
N GLN A 312 -29.38 19.22 -1.40
CA GLN A 312 -29.53 17.83 -0.97
C GLN A 312 -28.17 17.17 -0.70
N LEU A 313 -27.18 17.44 -1.57
CA LEU A 313 -25.80 17.03 -1.33
C LEU A 313 -25.26 17.60 -0.02
N GLY A 314 -25.50 18.89 0.24
CA GLY A 314 -25.12 19.56 1.48
C GLY A 314 -25.78 18.95 2.73
N MET A 315 -27.02 18.50 2.64
CA MET A 315 -27.68 17.77 3.72
C MET A 315 -27.03 16.40 3.96
N GLY A 316 -26.75 15.64 2.89
CA GLY A 316 -26.06 14.35 2.98
C GLY A 316 -24.67 14.45 3.59
N THR A 317 -23.87 15.45 3.21
CA THR A 317 -22.54 15.69 3.79
C THR A 317 -22.63 16.07 5.27
N ALA A 318 -23.62 16.89 5.67
CA ALA A 318 -23.83 17.26 7.06
C ALA A 318 -24.22 16.06 7.94
N VAL A 319 -25.05 15.15 7.43
CA VAL A 319 -25.46 13.91 8.14
C VAL A 319 -24.26 12.97 8.31
N VAL A 320 -23.45 12.78 7.26
CA VAL A 320 -22.21 12.01 7.35
C VAL A 320 -21.23 12.65 8.34
N ALA A 321 -21.09 13.98 8.33
CA ALA A 321 -20.25 14.69 9.30
C ALA A 321 -20.74 14.51 10.75
N ALA A 322 -22.05 14.57 10.98
CA ALA A 322 -22.64 14.28 12.29
C ALA A 322 -22.36 12.82 12.72
N ALA A 323 -22.43 11.86 11.80
CA ALA A 323 -22.08 10.47 12.09
C ALA A 323 -20.59 10.34 12.46
N LEU A 324 -19.70 11.01 11.74
CA LEU A 324 -18.26 11.02 12.05
C LEU A 324 -17.96 11.67 13.40
N LEU A 325 -18.64 12.77 13.75
CA LEU A 325 -18.54 13.38 15.09
C LEU A 325 -18.98 12.38 16.18
N THR A 326 -20.08 11.68 15.94
CA THR A 326 -20.62 10.65 16.85
C THR A 326 -19.64 9.49 17.02
N VAL A 327 -18.97 9.05 15.95
CA VAL A 327 -17.90 8.06 16.02
C VAL A 327 -16.80 8.52 16.96
N GLN A 328 -16.33 9.76 16.80
CA GLN A 328 -15.23 10.28 17.62
C GLN A 328 -15.61 10.33 19.09
N LEU A 329 -16.78 10.89 19.42
CA LEU A 329 -17.28 10.92 20.81
C LEU A 329 -17.44 9.49 21.37
N GLY A 330 -17.92 8.55 20.56
CA GLY A 330 -18.13 7.15 20.95
C GLY A 330 -16.86 6.33 21.15
N MET A 331 -15.70 6.80 20.68
CA MET A 331 -14.43 6.11 20.90
C MET A 331 -14.01 6.06 22.36
N LEU A 332 -14.32 7.08 23.16
CA LEU A 332 -13.96 7.18 24.59
C LEU A 332 -12.47 6.90 24.90
N GLY A 333 -11.59 7.06 23.91
CA GLY A 333 -10.16 6.73 23.99
C GLY A 333 -9.83 5.24 24.07
N ILE A 334 -10.79 4.37 23.77
CA ILE A 334 -10.64 2.90 23.78
C ILE A 334 -9.60 2.42 22.77
N GLY A 335 -9.50 3.07 21.61
CA GLY A 335 -8.50 2.76 20.58
C GLY A 335 -7.07 2.78 21.12
N PRO A 336 -6.57 3.93 21.62
CA PRO A 336 -5.26 4.02 22.27
C PRO A 336 -5.06 3.05 23.44
N ALA A 337 -6.08 2.84 24.28
CA ALA A 337 -6.01 1.86 25.37
C ALA A 337 -5.83 0.42 24.84
N THR A 338 -6.43 0.10 23.69
CA THR A 338 -6.28 -1.19 23.02
C THR A 338 -4.85 -1.40 22.54
N LEU A 339 -4.17 -0.35 22.04
CA LEU A 339 -2.78 -0.42 21.59
C LEU A 339 -1.83 -0.86 22.72
N THR A 340 -2.10 -0.43 23.94
CA THR A 340 -1.25 -0.73 25.10
C THR A 340 -1.63 -2.04 25.77
N LEU A 341 -2.93 -2.35 25.89
CA LEU A 341 -3.42 -3.48 26.68
C LEU A 341 -3.53 -4.80 25.90
N LEU A 342 -3.71 -4.74 24.57
CA LEU A 342 -3.90 -5.94 23.76
C LEU A 342 -2.66 -6.84 23.68
N PRO A 343 -1.42 -6.33 23.52
CA PRO A 343 -0.22 -7.17 23.44
C PRO A 343 0.03 -8.01 24.70
N GLU A 344 -0.48 -7.59 25.86
CA GLU A 344 -0.28 -8.24 27.15
C GLU A 344 -1.28 -9.40 27.43
N GLN A 345 -2.24 -9.65 26.53
CA GLN A 345 -3.31 -10.61 26.77
C GLN A 345 -2.90 -12.05 26.41
N LEU A 346 -3.04 -12.95 27.40
CA LEU A 346 -2.73 -14.38 27.26
C LEU A 346 -3.75 -15.15 26.40
N ASP A 347 -4.97 -14.63 26.21
CA ASP A 347 -6.05 -15.28 25.44
C ASP A 347 -6.04 -14.93 23.94
N GLY A 348 -4.91 -14.39 23.44
CA GLY A 348 -4.82 -13.82 22.10
C GLY A 348 -5.64 -12.53 21.93
N GLY A 349 -6.08 -11.92 23.04
CA GLY A 349 -6.82 -10.67 23.07
C GLY A 349 -8.31 -10.79 22.81
N ARG A 350 -8.87 -12.01 22.70
CA ARG A 350 -10.26 -12.26 22.26
C ARG A 350 -11.29 -11.56 23.13
N ARG A 351 -11.13 -11.59 24.46
CA ARG A 351 -12.05 -10.91 25.40
C ARG A 351 -11.89 -9.39 25.36
N LEU A 352 -10.66 -8.91 25.26
CA LEU A 352 -10.39 -7.46 25.20
C LEU A 352 -10.95 -6.86 23.91
N ILE A 353 -10.77 -7.53 22.76
CA ILE A 353 -11.33 -7.13 21.47
C ILE A 353 -12.85 -7.04 21.56
N ALA A 354 -13.52 -8.09 22.06
CA ALA A 354 -14.97 -8.08 22.25
C ALA A 354 -15.43 -6.93 23.15
N SER A 355 -14.79 -6.75 24.30
CA SER A 355 -15.10 -5.67 25.25
C SER A 355 -14.93 -4.29 24.62
N SER A 356 -13.86 -4.09 23.85
CA SER A 356 -13.57 -2.83 23.17
C SER A 356 -14.62 -2.48 22.12
N LEU A 357 -15.01 -3.46 21.27
CA LEU A 357 -16.01 -3.26 20.22
C LEU A 357 -17.41 -3.00 20.80
N LEU A 358 -17.79 -3.74 21.85
CA LEU A 358 -19.09 -3.58 22.51
C LEU A 358 -19.18 -2.23 23.25
N THR A 359 -18.14 -1.85 23.98
CA THR A 359 -18.11 -0.58 24.72
C THR A 359 -18.20 0.61 23.76
N VAL A 360 -17.40 0.58 22.68
CA VAL A 360 -17.48 1.56 21.59
C VAL A 360 -18.88 1.61 20.99
N GLY A 361 -19.45 0.46 20.61
CA GLY A 361 -20.77 0.41 19.96
C GLY A 361 -21.88 0.99 20.85
N VAL A 362 -21.91 0.62 22.13
CA VAL A 362 -22.89 1.15 23.10
C VAL A 362 -22.72 2.66 23.27
N ALA A 363 -21.49 3.14 23.47
CA ALA A 363 -21.21 4.56 23.60
C ALA A 363 -21.65 5.34 22.36
N THR A 364 -21.34 4.85 21.16
CA THR A 364 -21.74 5.45 19.88
C THR A 364 -23.26 5.54 19.73
N VAL A 365 -24.03 4.52 20.11
CA VAL A 365 -25.50 4.57 20.04
C VAL A 365 -26.08 5.64 20.97
N VAL A 366 -25.61 5.69 22.22
CA VAL A 366 -26.07 6.69 23.20
C VAL A 366 -25.75 8.11 22.70
N LEU A 367 -24.53 8.32 22.21
CA LEU A 367 -24.09 9.61 21.70
C LEU A 367 -24.77 9.99 20.39
N ALA A 368 -25.13 9.02 19.53
CA ALA A 368 -25.91 9.28 18.32
C ALA A 368 -27.28 9.88 18.68
N GLY A 369 -27.96 9.31 19.68
CA GLY A 369 -29.22 9.83 20.21
C GLY A 369 -29.07 11.24 20.77
N ALA A 370 -28.00 11.51 21.54
CA ALA A 370 -27.72 12.83 22.08
C ALA A 370 -27.45 13.88 20.99
N VAL A 371 -26.60 13.55 20.00
CA VAL A 371 -26.29 14.42 18.87
C VAL A 371 -27.55 14.73 18.05
N ALA A 372 -28.36 13.71 17.76
CA ALA A 372 -29.63 13.89 17.06
C ALA A 372 -30.59 14.78 17.86
N ALA A 373 -30.77 14.55 19.16
CA ALA A 373 -31.65 15.35 20.01
C ALA A 373 -31.22 16.83 20.09
N VAL A 374 -29.93 17.09 20.30
CA VAL A 374 -29.39 18.47 20.36
C VAL A 374 -29.55 19.17 19.02
N THR A 375 -29.20 18.52 17.92
CA THR A 375 -29.29 19.14 16.59
C THR A 375 -30.73 19.30 16.11
N TYR A 376 -31.63 18.39 16.51
CA TYR A 376 -33.08 18.54 16.29
C TYR A 376 -33.62 19.79 17.02
N ALA A 377 -33.26 19.96 18.29
CA ALA A 377 -33.70 21.10 19.10
C ALA A 377 -33.22 22.46 18.56
N LEU A 378 -32.10 22.49 17.84
CA LEU A 378 -31.58 23.69 17.17
C LEU A 378 -32.35 24.07 15.88
N GLY A 379 -33.21 23.18 15.36
CA GLY A 379 -34.19 23.47 14.30
C GLY A 379 -33.64 23.81 12.90
N SER A 380 -32.32 23.81 12.69
CA SER A 380 -31.68 24.22 11.43
C SER A 380 -30.57 23.25 10.99
N GLY A 381 -30.23 23.28 9.71
CA GLY A 381 -29.18 22.44 9.13
C GLY A 381 -29.48 20.94 9.23
N VAL A 382 -28.62 20.20 9.92
CA VAL A 382 -28.74 18.73 10.09
C VAL A 382 -29.97 18.33 10.91
N GLY A 383 -30.48 19.21 11.77
CA GLY A 383 -31.66 18.94 12.61
C GLY A 383 -32.91 18.59 11.82
N VAL A 384 -33.06 19.18 10.61
CA VAL A 384 -34.19 18.92 9.71
C VAL A 384 -34.16 17.49 9.17
N ALA A 385 -32.97 16.92 9.01
CA ALA A 385 -32.78 15.58 8.45
C ALA A 385 -33.39 14.48 9.35
N TRP A 386 -33.55 14.74 10.65
CA TRP A 386 -34.08 13.77 11.60
C TRP A 386 -35.60 13.57 11.53
N ASN A 387 -36.31 14.41 10.75
CA ASN A 387 -37.71 14.18 10.45
C ASN A 387 -37.91 12.98 9.51
N ASP A 388 -36.87 12.58 8.78
CA ASP A 388 -36.88 11.37 7.97
C ASP A 388 -36.38 10.17 8.81
N PRO A 389 -37.24 9.17 9.09
CA PRO A 389 -36.86 8.01 9.90
C PRO A 389 -35.82 7.12 9.20
N VAL A 390 -35.81 7.06 7.86
CA VAL A 390 -34.84 6.26 7.10
C VAL A 390 -33.46 6.89 7.25
N LEU A 391 -33.38 8.21 7.05
CA LEU A 391 -32.14 8.95 7.16
C LEU A 391 -31.59 8.92 8.60
N THR A 392 -32.45 9.03 9.61
CA THR A 392 -32.09 8.88 11.02
C THR A 392 -31.54 7.48 11.32
N GLY A 393 -32.20 6.43 10.82
CA GLY A 393 -31.72 5.05 10.97
C GLY A 393 -30.37 4.83 10.29
N MET A 394 -30.18 5.36 9.08
CA MET A 394 -28.90 5.26 8.35
C MET A 394 -27.78 6.09 8.98
N PHE A 395 -28.09 7.21 9.63
CA PHE A 395 -27.14 7.96 10.45
C PHE A 395 -26.61 7.11 11.62
N VAL A 396 -27.51 6.50 12.39
CA VAL A 396 -27.13 5.63 13.52
C VAL A 396 -26.32 4.43 13.03
N ALA A 397 -26.79 3.77 11.96
CA ALA A 397 -26.07 2.64 11.35
C ALA A 397 -24.67 3.04 10.87
N THR A 398 -24.55 4.18 10.20
CA THR A 398 -23.26 4.73 9.77
C THR A 398 -22.33 4.96 10.96
N ALA A 399 -22.82 5.63 12.01
CA ALA A 399 -22.01 5.91 13.20
C ALA A 399 -21.51 4.61 13.86
N VAL A 400 -22.40 3.64 14.08
CA VAL A 400 -22.05 2.37 14.75
C VAL A 400 -21.05 1.55 13.92
N PHE A 401 -21.32 1.36 12.62
CA PHE A 401 -20.42 0.56 11.78
C PHE A 401 -19.08 1.25 11.54
N ALA A 402 -19.06 2.58 11.38
CA ALA A 402 -17.81 3.33 11.23
C ALA A 402 -16.99 3.29 12.53
N ALA A 403 -17.62 3.40 13.69
CA ALA A 403 -16.95 3.28 14.99
C ALA A 403 -16.34 1.89 15.18
N ALA A 404 -17.09 0.83 14.87
CA ALA A 404 -16.58 -0.54 14.92
C ALA A 404 -15.42 -0.75 13.92
N ALA A 405 -15.53 -0.24 12.69
CA ALA A 405 -14.47 -0.32 11.69
C ALA A 405 -13.19 0.40 12.14
N TYR A 406 -13.32 1.58 12.75
CA TYR A 406 -12.20 2.36 13.30
C TYR A 406 -11.55 1.65 14.49
N GLN A 407 -12.34 1.05 15.38
CA GLN A 407 -11.81 0.26 16.48
C GLN A 407 -11.08 -1.01 16.00
N LEU A 408 -11.58 -1.65 14.94
CA LEU A 408 -10.86 -2.75 14.28
C LEU A 408 -9.53 -2.31 13.66
N ASP A 409 -9.39 -1.05 13.23
CA ASP A 409 -8.09 -0.49 12.81
C ASP A 409 -7.13 -0.49 13.99
N HIS A 410 -7.54 0.04 15.14
CA HIS A 410 -6.72 0.04 16.37
C HIS A 410 -6.32 -1.38 16.80
N VAL A 411 -7.23 -2.36 16.71
CA VAL A 411 -6.91 -3.77 16.95
C VAL A 411 -5.84 -4.27 15.97
N GLY A 412 -5.96 -3.92 14.69
CA GLY A 412 -4.96 -4.27 13.67
C GLY A 412 -3.59 -3.66 13.95
N VAL A 413 -3.54 -2.40 14.39
CA VAL A 413 -2.29 -1.71 14.77
C VAL A 413 -1.66 -2.39 15.99
N ALA A 414 -2.45 -2.70 17.02
CA ALA A 414 -1.99 -3.37 18.23
C ALA A 414 -1.41 -4.77 17.95
N GLN A 415 -1.92 -5.45 16.91
CA GLN A 415 -1.39 -6.73 16.44
C GLN A 415 -0.20 -6.59 15.47
N GLU A 416 0.29 -5.38 15.22
CA GLU A 416 1.31 -5.06 14.20
C GLU A 416 0.92 -5.56 12.79
N ARG A 417 -0.39 -5.49 12.45
CA ARG A 417 -1.00 -5.95 11.19
C ARG A 417 -1.88 -4.88 10.53
N SER A 418 -1.34 -3.65 10.45
CA SER A 418 -2.01 -2.52 9.81
C SER A 418 -2.36 -2.73 8.33
N ASP A 419 -1.73 -3.72 7.66
CA ASP A 419 -2.07 -4.15 6.29
C ASP A 419 -3.56 -4.51 6.14
N ARG A 420 -4.15 -5.07 7.19
CA ARG A 420 -5.57 -5.46 7.21
C ARG A 420 -6.51 -4.28 7.13
N ALA A 421 -6.10 -3.12 7.64
CA ALA A 421 -6.88 -1.90 7.57
C ALA A 421 -7.03 -1.41 6.13
N LEU A 422 -5.97 -1.48 5.30
CA LEU A 422 -6.07 -1.07 3.89
C LEU A 422 -7.09 -1.92 3.13
N VAL A 423 -7.03 -3.24 3.29
CA VAL A 423 -7.97 -4.14 2.60
C VAL A 423 -9.41 -3.81 2.96
N ARG A 424 -9.67 -3.55 4.24
CA ARG A 424 -11.01 -3.19 4.73
C ARG A 424 -11.46 -1.82 4.22
N SER A 425 -10.59 -0.82 4.24
CA SER A 425 -10.94 0.53 3.82
C SER A 425 -11.14 0.63 2.31
N LEU A 426 -10.36 -0.10 1.49
CA LEU A 426 -10.63 -0.22 0.06
C LEU A 426 -11.95 -0.93 -0.23
N ALA A 427 -12.24 -2.05 0.45
CA ALA A 427 -13.51 -2.74 0.29
C ALA A 427 -14.69 -1.84 0.68
N GLN A 428 -14.58 -1.09 1.79
CA GLN A 428 -15.57 -0.11 2.20
C GLN A 428 -15.84 0.94 1.13
N SER A 429 -14.80 1.57 0.57
CA SER A 429 -14.99 2.61 -0.44
C SER A 429 -15.48 2.07 -1.78
N LEU A 430 -15.07 0.85 -2.17
CA LEU A 430 -15.61 0.18 -3.36
C LEU A 430 -17.09 -0.14 -3.21
N VAL A 431 -17.52 -0.64 -2.05
CA VAL A 431 -18.93 -0.91 -1.75
C VAL A 431 -19.73 0.39 -1.75
N GLN A 432 -19.23 1.46 -1.14
CA GLN A 432 -19.86 2.79 -1.19
C GLN A 432 -20.11 3.25 -2.62
N LEU A 433 -19.07 3.22 -3.46
CA LEU A 433 -19.16 3.62 -4.85
C LEU A 433 -20.11 2.72 -5.65
N ALA A 434 -20.06 1.40 -5.43
CA ALA A 434 -20.91 0.44 -6.12
C ALA A 434 -22.40 0.62 -5.78
N VAL A 435 -22.74 0.82 -4.49
CA VAL A 435 -24.14 1.06 -4.07
C VAL A 435 -24.66 2.34 -4.73
N LEU A 436 -23.86 3.41 -4.73
CA LEU A 436 -24.26 4.68 -5.34
C LEU A 436 -24.41 4.56 -6.87
N ALA A 437 -23.49 3.87 -7.54
CA ALA A 437 -23.56 3.63 -8.99
C ALA A 437 -24.77 2.77 -9.38
N LEU A 438 -25.10 1.75 -8.59
CA LEU A 438 -26.29 0.92 -8.82
C LEU A 438 -27.58 1.72 -8.62
N ALA A 439 -27.64 2.57 -7.60
CA ALA A 439 -28.79 3.46 -7.40
C ALA A 439 -28.97 4.44 -8.57
N LEU A 440 -27.87 5.01 -9.08
CA LEU A 440 -27.91 5.86 -10.27
C LEU A 440 -28.43 5.09 -11.49
N ALA A 441 -27.94 3.87 -11.72
CA ALA A 441 -28.40 3.02 -12.82
C ALA A 441 -29.89 2.64 -12.69
N ALA A 442 -30.38 2.51 -11.45
CA ALA A 442 -31.79 2.27 -11.15
C ALA A 442 -32.67 3.54 -11.16
N GLY A 443 -32.08 4.72 -11.42
CA GLY A 443 -32.80 5.99 -11.46
C GLY A 443 -33.12 6.60 -10.09
N VAL A 444 -32.59 6.05 -8.99
CA VAL A 444 -32.84 6.54 -7.63
C VAL A 444 -31.86 7.66 -7.29
N ARG A 445 -32.38 8.85 -6.95
CA ARG A 445 -31.58 10.07 -6.70
C ARG A 445 -32.03 10.79 -5.43
N GLU A 446 -31.80 10.16 -4.29
CA GLU A 446 -32.19 10.66 -2.97
C GLU A 446 -31.00 10.76 -2.01
N VAL A 447 -31.07 11.69 -1.05
CA VAL A 447 -30.04 11.85 0.00
C VAL A 447 -29.87 10.58 0.83
N ALA A 448 -30.97 9.86 1.09
CA ALA A 448 -30.94 8.61 1.85
C ALA A 448 -30.02 7.55 1.20
N VAL A 449 -29.91 7.53 -0.13
CA VAL A 449 -29.01 6.61 -0.86
C VAL A 449 -27.56 6.88 -0.54
N VAL A 450 -27.16 8.16 -0.47
CA VAL A 450 -25.77 8.55 -0.15
C VAL A 450 -25.40 8.07 1.25
N VAL A 451 -26.25 8.33 2.24
CA VAL A 451 -26.00 7.89 3.63
C VAL A 451 -26.03 6.36 3.74
N THR A 452 -26.96 5.69 3.03
CA THR A 452 -27.04 4.22 2.96
C THR A 452 -25.78 3.61 2.36
N ALA A 453 -25.23 4.20 1.29
CA ALA A 453 -23.99 3.74 0.68
C ALA A 453 -22.83 3.81 1.68
N VAL A 454 -22.72 4.91 2.44
CA VAL A 454 -21.71 5.08 3.49
C VAL A 454 -21.85 4.01 4.57
N ALA A 455 -23.08 3.76 5.06
CA ALA A 455 -23.38 2.72 6.05
C ALA A 455 -23.02 1.32 5.53
N ALA A 456 -23.39 0.99 4.29
CA ALA A 456 -23.12 -0.29 3.65
C ALA A 456 -21.62 -0.57 3.51
N GLY A 457 -20.84 0.43 3.11
CA GLY A 457 -19.39 0.30 3.07
C GLY A 457 -18.76 0.08 4.44
N ALA A 458 -19.20 0.83 5.46
CA ALA A 458 -18.73 0.65 6.83
C ALA A 458 -19.06 -0.75 7.36
N LEU A 459 -20.27 -1.26 7.09
CA LEU A 459 -20.67 -2.63 7.42
C LEU A 459 -19.79 -3.67 6.71
N ALA A 460 -19.48 -3.48 5.43
CA ALA A 460 -18.58 -4.37 4.70
C ALA A 460 -17.18 -4.42 5.32
N SER A 461 -16.63 -3.28 5.77
CA SER A 461 -15.38 -3.21 6.53
C SER A 461 -15.46 -4.01 7.83
N VAL A 462 -16.54 -3.88 8.61
CA VAL A 462 -16.75 -4.64 9.85
C VAL A 462 -16.81 -6.15 9.58
N ILE A 463 -17.62 -6.60 8.61
CA ILE A 463 -17.75 -8.01 8.25
C ILE A 463 -16.39 -8.59 7.85
N LEU A 464 -15.63 -7.87 7.02
CA LEU A 464 -14.29 -8.29 6.62
C LEU A 464 -13.32 -8.33 7.79
N GLY A 465 -13.37 -7.37 8.72
CA GLY A 465 -12.53 -7.37 9.92
C GLY A 465 -12.80 -8.53 10.85
N LEU A 466 -14.08 -8.85 11.10
CA LEU A 466 -14.45 -10.01 11.89
C LEU A 466 -14.00 -11.32 11.20
N ARG A 467 -14.12 -11.42 9.87
CA ARG A 467 -13.58 -12.57 9.11
C ARG A 467 -12.05 -12.64 9.20
N GLN A 468 -11.34 -11.52 9.14
CA GLN A 468 -9.89 -11.46 9.31
C GLN A 468 -9.46 -11.95 10.70
N LEU A 469 -10.18 -11.57 11.76
CA LEU A 469 -9.93 -12.04 13.13
C LEU A 469 -10.23 -13.54 13.30
N ASN A 470 -11.32 -14.03 12.70
CA ASN A 470 -11.68 -15.45 12.77
C ASN A 470 -10.61 -16.35 12.11
N ARG A 471 -10.05 -15.94 10.97
CA ARG A 471 -9.04 -16.72 10.24
C ARG A 471 -7.74 -16.93 11.01
N ILE A 472 -7.46 -16.10 12.01
CA ILE A 472 -6.25 -16.18 12.83
C ILE A 472 -6.52 -16.71 14.26
N GLY A 473 -7.72 -17.24 14.51
CA GLY A 473 -8.11 -17.74 15.83
C GLY A 473 -8.38 -16.65 16.87
N ALA A 474 -8.39 -15.38 16.49
CA ALA A 474 -8.62 -14.23 17.38
C ALA A 474 -10.09 -13.76 17.36
N ALA A 475 -11.03 -14.68 17.13
CA ALA A 475 -12.47 -14.38 17.09
C ALA A 475 -12.93 -13.74 18.42
N PRO A 476 -13.63 -12.58 18.40
CA PRO A 476 -14.05 -11.92 19.63
C PRO A 476 -14.94 -12.81 20.50
N ASP A 477 -14.65 -12.87 21.80
CA ASP A 477 -15.47 -13.61 22.78
C ASP A 477 -16.66 -12.76 23.25
N TRP A 478 -17.71 -12.73 22.44
CA TRP A 478 -18.91 -11.91 22.70
C TRP A 478 -19.60 -12.23 24.03
N LYS A 479 -19.55 -13.50 24.48
CA LYS A 479 -20.22 -13.95 25.72
C LYS A 479 -19.64 -13.30 26.97
N HIS A 480 -18.35 -12.99 26.96
CA HIS A 480 -17.63 -12.44 28.12
C HIS A 480 -17.21 -10.97 27.93
N GLY A 481 -17.48 -10.36 26.78
CA GLY A 481 -17.06 -9.00 26.45
C GLY A 481 -17.86 -7.88 27.14
N LEU A 482 -19.14 -8.12 27.48
CA LEU A 482 -20.02 -7.13 28.12
C LEU A 482 -19.98 -7.24 29.66
N ARG A 483 -18.78 -7.23 30.23
CA ARG A 483 -18.58 -7.19 31.69
C ARG A 483 -18.08 -5.80 32.11
N PRO A 484 -18.60 -5.21 33.21
CA PRO A 484 -18.20 -3.87 33.64
C PRO A 484 -16.69 -3.77 33.95
N GLY A 485 -16.09 -4.81 34.54
CA GLY A 485 -14.65 -4.84 34.86
C GLY A 485 -13.72 -4.57 33.66
N PRO A 486 -13.79 -5.36 32.57
CA PRO A 486 -13.03 -5.12 31.33
C PRO A 486 -13.27 -3.74 30.69
N ALA A 487 -14.51 -3.24 30.68
CA ALA A 487 -14.82 -1.91 30.15
C ALA A 487 -14.13 -0.80 30.96
N LEU A 488 -14.18 -0.87 32.30
CA LEU A 488 -13.48 0.04 33.21
C LEU A 488 -11.95 0.01 33.02
N ARG A 489 -11.38 -1.17 32.72
CA ARG A 489 -9.94 -1.31 32.41
C ARG A 489 -9.54 -0.61 31.12
N LEU A 490 -10.44 -0.53 30.13
CA LEU A 490 -10.20 0.22 28.88
C LEU A 490 -10.39 1.73 29.08
N LEU A 491 -11.42 2.13 29.82
CA LEU A 491 -11.77 3.55 30.03
C LEU A 491 -10.72 4.30 30.87
N LYS A 492 -10.14 3.66 31.90
CA LYS A 492 -9.17 4.31 32.80
C LYS A 492 -7.95 4.89 32.07
N PRO A 493 -7.22 4.14 31.22
CA PRO A 493 -6.16 4.71 30.37
C PRO A 493 -6.68 5.41 29.10
N GLY A 494 -7.92 5.12 28.68
CA GLY A 494 -8.53 5.68 27.48
C GLY A 494 -8.95 7.15 27.62
N LEU A 495 -9.69 7.50 28.68
CA LEU A 495 -10.30 8.83 28.84
C LEU A 495 -9.28 10.00 28.80
N PRO A 496 -8.10 9.93 29.44
CA PRO A 496 -7.10 10.99 29.31
C PRO A 496 -6.58 11.16 27.88
N ASN A 497 -6.41 10.05 27.14
CA ASN A 497 -6.04 10.09 25.72
C ASN A 497 -7.20 10.61 24.86
N HIS A 498 -8.43 10.34 25.27
CA HIS A 498 -9.62 10.77 24.55
C HIS A 498 -9.74 12.29 24.49
N ALA A 499 -9.45 12.99 25.59
CA ALA A 499 -9.46 14.45 25.63
C ALA A 499 -8.50 15.07 24.60
N LEU A 500 -7.28 14.53 24.50
CA LEU A 500 -6.31 14.92 23.46
C LEU A 500 -6.84 14.65 22.06
N MET A 501 -7.40 13.46 21.80
CA MET A 501 -7.92 13.11 20.47
C MET A 501 -9.10 13.97 20.05
N LEU A 502 -10.02 14.26 20.97
CA LEU A 502 -11.15 15.14 20.72
C LEU A 502 -10.68 16.56 20.42
N ALA A 503 -9.74 17.09 21.21
CA ALA A 503 -9.21 18.42 20.99
C ALA A 503 -8.46 18.54 19.65
N ASP A 504 -7.59 17.58 19.33
CA ASP A 504 -6.82 17.56 18.08
C ASP A 504 -7.73 17.40 16.85
N GLY A 505 -8.76 16.56 16.97
CA GLY A 505 -9.71 16.31 15.89
C GLY A 505 -10.83 17.35 15.75
N ALA A 506 -11.14 18.11 16.80
CA ALA A 506 -12.31 19.01 16.86
C ALA A 506 -12.45 19.93 15.64
N PRO A 507 -11.39 20.64 15.19
CA PRO A 507 -11.46 21.43 13.97
C PRO A 507 -11.98 20.67 12.74
N GLY A 508 -11.57 19.41 12.53
CA GLY A 508 -11.95 18.63 11.37
C GLY A 508 -13.41 18.20 11.32
N TYR A 509 -14.09 18.16 12.47
CA TYR A 509 -15.51 17.81 12.57
C TYR A 509 -16.41 19.03 12.78
N LEU A 510 -15.91 20.07 13.44
CA LEU A 510 -16.69 21.28 13.76
C LEU A 510 -16.64 22.32 12.65
N LEU A 511 -15.52 22.51 11.95
CA LEU A 511 -15.45 23.48 10.84
C LEU A 511 -16.47 23.19 9.73
N PRO A 512 -16.68 21.94 9.27
CA PRO A 512 -17.73 21.65 8.31
C PRO A 512 -19.12 22.09 8.78
N LEU A 513 -19.45 21.89 10.05
CA LEU A 513 -20.73 22.27 10.63
C LEU A 513 -20.86 23.80 10.73
N VAL A 514 -19.80 24.49 11.12
CA VAL A 514 -19.77 25.97 11.17
C VAL A 514 -19.92 26.56 9.77
N VAL A 515 -19.20 26.04 8.78
CA VAL A 515 -19.30 26.48 7.37
C VAL A 515 -20.71 26.22 6.84
N ALA A 516 -21.27 25.03 7.09
CA ALA A 516 -22.66 24.69 6.74
C ALA A 516 -23.68 25.65 7.33
N ALA A 517 -23.52 26.01 8.60
CA ALA A 517 -24.44 26.91 9.30
C ALA A 517 -24.29 28.39 8.90
N THR A 518 -23.14 28.80 8.34
CA THR A 518 -22.82 30.22 8.09
C THR A 518 -22.83 30.63 6.63
N LEU A 519 -22.32 29.79 5.73
CA LEU A 519 -22.08 30.13 4.32
C LEU A 519 -23.05 29.43 3.35
N GLY A 520 -23.96 28.63 3.87
CA GLY A 520 -25.01 27.95 3.12
C GLY A 520 -24.56 26.67 2.40
N PRO A 521 -25.52 25.88 1.87
CA PRO A 521 -25.26 24.52 1.40
C PRO A 521 -24.33 24.41 0.19
N ALA A 522 -24.44 25.31 -0.79
CA ALA A 522 -23.63 25.28 -2.02
C ALA A 522 -22.14 25.51 -1.73
N THR A 523 -21.83 26.57 -0.98
CA THR A 523 -20.46 26.91 -0.54
C THR A 523 -19.84 25.79 0.30
N THR A 524 -20.66 25.13 1.12
CA THR A 524 -20.24 24.00 1.95
C THR A 524 -19.83 22.79 1.14
N ALA A 525 -20.57 22.47 0.06
CA ALA A 525 -20.24 21.36 -0.82
C ALA A 525 -18.88 21.57 -1.51
N SER A 526 -18.60 22.78 -2.02
CA SER A 526 -17.32 23.09 -2.66
C SER A 526 -16.16 23.07 -1.67
N TRP A 527 -16.34 23.64 -0.47
CA TRP A 527 -15.35 23.58 0.59
C TRP A 527 -15.07 22.14 1.05
N PHE A 528 -16.10 21.30 1.16
CA PHE A 528 -15.95 19.91 1.57
C PHE A 528 -15.03 19.11 0.63
N MET A 529 -15.11 19.35 -0.69
CA MET A 529 -14.22 18.66 -1.65
C MET A 529 -12.75 19.04 -1.44
N VAL A 530 -12.46 20.32 -1.24
CA VAL A 530 -11.10 20.79 -0.90
C VAL A 530 -10.65 20.23 0.44
N TRP A 531 -11.51 20.30 1.46
CA TRP A 531 -11.24 19.83 2.81
C TRP A 531 -10.93 18.34 2.85
N MET A 532 -11.69 17.54 2.11
CA MET A 532 -11.47 16.10 1.98
C MET A 532 -10.10 15.81 1.34
N MET A 533 -9.74 16.51 0.27
CA MET A 533 -8.45 16.34 -0.39
C MET A 533 -7.28 16.73 0.53
N ALA A 534 -7.39 17.86 1.25
CA ALA A 534 -6.38 18.30 2.22
C ALA A 534 -6.27 17.33 3.42
N SER A 535 -7.39 16.82 3.92
CA SER A 535 -7.43 15.84 5.01
C SER A 535 -6.67 14.55 4.67
N ALA A 536 -6.59 14.17 3.38
CA ALA A 536 -5.85 12.99 2.94
C ALA A 536 -4.37 13.08 3.29
N VAL A 537 -3.81 14.26 3.06
CA VAL A 537 -2.42 14.57 3.35
C VAL A 537 -2.20 14.70 4.87
N PHE A 538 -3.18 15.19 5.62
CA PHE A 538 -3.10 15.32 7.09
C PHE A 538 -2.97 13.98 7.84
N PHE A 539 -3.48 12.88 7.29
CA PHE A 539 -3.35 11.55 7.91
C PHE A 539 -1.91 11.04 7.98
N VAL A 540 -1.00 11.54 7.12
CA VAL A 540 0.41 11.14 7.10
C VAL A 540 1.14 11.56 8.40
N PRO A 541 1.08 12.85 8.82
CA PRO A 541 1.55 13.28 10.14
C PRO A 541 0.96 12.49 11.31
N GLN A 542 -0.36 12.32 11.32
CA GLN A 542 -1.07 11.67 12.42
C GLN A 542 -0.63 10.21 12.60
N SER A 543 -0.49 9.48 11.48
CA SER A 543 -0.02 8.09 11.47
C SER A 543 1.41 7.97 12.00
N SER A 544 2.27 8.95 11.69
CA SER A 544 3.64 9.00 12.19
C SER A 544 3.69 9.17 13.72
N GLY A 545 2.79 9.98 14.29
CA GLY A 545 2.65 10.16 15.74
C GLY A 545 2.27 8.88 16.48
N PHE A 546 1.28 8.13 15.98
CA PHE A 546 0.87 6.85 16.59
C PHE A 546 1.93 5.76 16.46
N SER A 547 2.61 5.69 15.32
CA SER A 547 3.71 4.74 15.11
C SER A 547 4.89 5.03 16.05
N LEU A 548 5.23 6.31 16.24
CA LEU A 548 6.26 6.71 17.20
C LEU A 548 5.88 6.31 18.64
N GLN A 549 4.64 6.55 19.05
CA GLN A 549 4.14 6.14 20.36
C GLN A 549 4.33 4.64 20.59
N THR A 550 3.91 3.83 19.60
CA THR A 550 4.01 2.36 19.68
C THR A 550 5.47 1.91 19.78
N ALA A 551 6.37 2.52 19.00
CA ALA A 551 7.80 2.22 19.02
C ALA A 551 8.46 2.52 20.37
N LEU A 552 8.07 3.64 20.99
CA LEU A 552 8.58 4.05 22.31
C LEU A 552 8.01 3.18 23.44
N ALA A 553 6.73 2.79 23.35
CA ALA A 553 6.09 1.92 24.33
C ALA A 553 6.66 0.49 24.32
N GLY A 554 7.02 -0.05 23.14
CA GLY A 554 7.58 -1.40 23.00
C GLY A 554 9.08 -1.54 23.35
N GLY A 555 9.68 -0.56 24.03
CA GLY A 555 11.10 -0.59 24.44
C GLY A 555 12.12 -0.46 23.29
N ARG A 556 11.68 -0.23 22.04
CA ARG A 556 12.52 -0.12 20.83
C ARG A 556 13.15 1.28 20.66
N SER A 557 13.47 1.97 21.77
CA SER A 557 14.02 3.32 21.74
C SER A 557 15.47 3.32 21.22
N ARG A 558 15.70 3.91 20.04
CA ARG A 558 17.04 4.12 19.47
C ARG A 558 17.36 5.62 19.40
N PRO A 559 18.63 6.03 19.56
CA PRO A 559 19.04 7.42 19.36
C PRO A 559 18.57 7.93 17.99
N GLY A 560 17.97 9.12 17.95
CA GLY A 560 17.49 9.73 16.71
C GLY A 560 16.14 9.22 16.19
N LEU A 561 15.43 8.32 16.90
CA LEU A 561 14.11 7.82 16.48
C LEU A 561 13.09 8.95 16.22
N VAL A 562 13.02 9.94 17.11
CA VAL A 562 12.13 11.11 16.96
C VAL A 562 12.52 11.95 15.74
N SER A 563 13.82 12.16 15.50
CA SER A 563 14.31 12.88 14.32
C SER A 563 14.01 12.13 13.03
N SER A 564 14.16 10.80 13.04
CA SER A 564 13.78 9.96 11.90
C SER A 564 12.28 10.03 11.63
N ALA A 565 11.45 9.93 12.67
CA ALA A 565 9.99 10.05 12.54
C ALA A 565 9.59 11.41 11.95
N LEU A 566 10.21 12.50 12.40
CA LEU A 566 9.99 13.84 11.82
C LEU A 566 10.40 13.92 10.35
N LYS A 567 11.61 13.46 10.00
CA LYS A 567 12.12 13.51 8.62
C LYS A 567 11.24 12.69 7.67
N THR A 568 10.88 11.48 8.06
CA THR A 568 10.01 10.61 7.27
C THR A 568 8.61 11.21 7.13
N SER A 569 8.00 11.69 8.23
CA SER A 569 6.70 12.36 8.21
C SER A 569 6.72 13.57 7.28
N PHE A 570 7.74 14.42 7.38
CA PHE A 570 7.88 15.61 6.55
C PHE A 570 8.04 15.26 5.07
N ALA A 571 8.93 14.32 4.73
CA ALA A 571 9.15 13.89 3.35
C ALA A 571 7.86 13.35 2.71
N LEU A 572 7.14 12.46 3.41
CA LEU A 572 5.89 11.89 2.91
C LEU A 572 4.80 12.96 2.77
N THR A 573 4.66 13.84 3.76
CA THR A 573 3.66 14.93 3.74
C THR A 573 3.97 15.95 2.65
N PHE A 574 5.25 16.25 2.41
CA PHE A 574 5.69 17.14 1.35
C PHE A 574 5.37 16.57 -0.04
N VAL A 575 5.72 15.31 -0.29
CA VAL A 575 5.40 14.64 -1.56
C VAL A 575 3.89 14.61 -1.79
N ALA A 576 3.10 14.24 -0.78
CA ALA A 576 1.65 14.20 -0.88
C ALA A 576 1.04 15.60 -1.07
N GLY A 577 1.55 16.61 -0.37
CA GLY A 577 1.10 18.00 -0.48
C GLY A 577 1.42 18.63 -1.84
N VAL A 578 2.63 18.44 -2.37
CA VAL A 578 3.01 18.90 -3.72
C VAL A 578 2.15 18.20 -4.78
N SER A 579 1.95 16.89 -4.64
CA SER A 579 1.07 16.14 -5.54
C SER A 579 -0.36 16.70 -5.52
N LEU A 580 -0.87 17.06 -4.34
CA LEU A 580 -2.19 17.68 -4.19
C LEU A 580 -2.25 19.10 -4.79
N LEU A 581 -1.21 19.93 -4.63
CA LEU A 581 -1.18 21.27 -5.23
C LEU A 581 -1.16 21.22 -6.76
N ILE A 582 -0.49 20.21 -7.34
CA ILE A 582 -0.45 20.01 -8.79
C ILE A 582 -1.76 19.41 -9.30
N ALA A 583 -2.22 18.30 -8.72
CA ALA A 583 -3.39 17.58 -9.23
C ALA A 583 -4.72 18.23 -8.82
N GLY A 584 -4.75 18.94 -7.69
CA GLY A 584 -5.96 19.44 -7.07
C GLY A 584 -6.80 20.36 -7.94
N PRO A 585 -6.22 21.39 -8.58
CA PRO A 585 -6.95 22.27 -9.50
C PRO A 585 -7.61 21.52 -10.67
N TYR A 586 -6.94 20.51 -11.23
CA TYR A 586 -7.49 19.70 -12.32
C TYR A 586 -8.63 18.80 -11.84
N LEU A 587 -8.48 18.17 -10.68
CA LEU A 587 -9.52 17.34 -10.07
C LEU A 587 -10.77 18.15 -9.72
N LEU A 588 -10.61 19.36 -9.19
CA LEU A 588 -11.73 20.25 -8.90
C LEU A 588 -12.34 20.83 -10.19
N GLY A 589 -11.52 21.13 -11.20
CA GLY A 589 -11.98 21.58 -12.52
C GLY A 589 -12.86 20.56 -13.22
N PHE A 590 -12.57 19.26 -13.06
CA PHE A 590 -13.39 18.17 -13.58
C PHE A 590 -14.83 18.17 -13.01
N LEU A 591 -15.03 18.69 -11.79
CA LEU A 591 -16.34 18.74 -11.15
C LEU A 591 -17.17 19.96 -11.57
N GLY A 592 -16.55 20.95 -12.20
CA GLY A 592 -17.21 22.17 -12.67
C GLY A 592 -16.56 23.46 -12.18
N PRO A 593 -16.96 24.61 -12.75
CA PRO A 593 -16.32 25.90 -12.49
C PRO A 593 -16.46 26.39 -11.04
N GLU A 594 -17.59 26.08 -10.38
CA GLU A 594 -17.80 26.44 -8.97
C GLU A 594 -16.82 25.73 -8.03
N TYR A 595 -16.47 24.47 -8.32
CA TYR A 595 -15.46 23.71 -7.57
C TYR A 595 -14.04 24.18 -7.92
N ALA A 596 -13.77 24.44 -9.19
CA ALA A 596 -12.48 24.96 -9.67
C ALA A 596 -12.08 26.27 -8.95
N ALA A 597 -13.05 27.18 -8.74
CA ALA A 597 -12.82 28.44 -8.05
C ALA A 597 -12.32 28.25 -6.60
N THR A 598 -12.72 27.15 -5.94
CA THR A 598 -12.27 26.84 -4.57
C THR A 598 -10.86 26.25 -4.48
N ALA A 599 -10.19 25.95 -5.61
CA ALA A 599 -8.81 25.49 -5.62
C ALA A 599 -7.82 26.49 -5.00
N ILE A 600 -8.19 27.78 -4.93
CA ILE A 600 -7.42 28.85 -4.27
C ILE A 600 -7.17 28.58 -2.77
N LEU A 601 -7.96 27.70 -2.15
CA LEU A 601 -7.79 27.31 -0.76
C LEU A 601 -6.62 26.33 -0.55
N LEU A 602 -6.25 25.54 -1.56
CA LEU A 602 -5.19 24.51 -1.43
C LEU A 602 -3.82 25.12 -1.08
N PRO A 603 -3.35 26.21 -1.73
CA PRO A 603 -2.09 26.86 -1.36
C PRO A 603 -2.08 27.43 0.07
N VAL A 604 -3.24 27.69 0.68
CA VAL A 604 -3.35 28.16 2.07
C VAL A 604 -3.31 26.99 3.05
N LEU A 605 -4.02 25.90 2.73
CA LEU A 605 -4.15 24.72 3.61
C LEU A 605 -2.92 23.82 3.58
N VAL A 606 -2.36 23.54 2.41
CA VAL A 606 -1.29 22.53 2.24
C VAL A 606 -0.02 22.86 3.04
N PRO A 607 0.50 24.11 3.07
CA PRO A 607 1.66 24.44 3.91
C PRO A 607 1.41 24.18 5.39
N ALA A 608 0.19 24.40 5.89
CA ALA A 608 -0.16 24.13 7.28
C ALA A 608 -0.09 22.64 7.64
N LEU A 609 -0.24 21.73 6.66
CA LEU A 609 -0.13 20.28 6.88
C LEU A 609 1.32 19.87 7.22
N LEU A 610 2.31 20.58 6.68
CA LEU A 610 3.73 20.36 7.04
C LEU A 610 4.00 20.75 8.50
N LEU A 611 3.36 21.80 8.99
CA LEU A 611 3.45 22.21 10.40
C LEU A 611 2.85 21.13 11.32
N GLY A 612 1.78 20.47 10.87
CA GLY A 612 1.17 19.32 11.54
C GLY A 612 2.13 18.16 11.78
N CYS A 613 3.18 17.96 10.95
CA CYS A 613 4.20 16.94 11.19
C CYS A 613 4.85 17.08 12.57
N VAL A 614 5.17 18.31 12.96
CA VAL A 614 5.87 18.57 14.22
C VAL A 614 4.93 18.34 15.40
N THR A 615 3.71 18.88 15.32
CA THR A 615 2.69 18.75 16.36
C THR A 615 2.30 17.29 16.59
N GLN A 616 2.13 16.49 15.54
CA GLN A 616 1.73 15.08 15.65
C GLN A 616 2.84 14.19 16.22
N VAL A 617 4.10 14.42 15.83
CA VAL A 617 5.25 13.73 16.47
C VAL A 617 5.35 14.12 17.94
N TYR A 618 5.19 15.41 18.26
CA TYR A 618 5.17 15.89 19.64
C TYR A 618 4.07 15.22 20.48
N PHE A 619 2.85 15.12 19.96
CA PHE A 619 1.78 14.38 20.62
C PHE A 619 2.11 12.90 20.81
N GLY A 620 2.71 12.26 19.80
CA GLY A 620 3.21 10.88 19.91
C GLY A 620 4.21 10.70 21.05
N LEU A 621 5.15 11.64 21.20
CA LEU A 621 6.14 11.64 22.30
C LEU A 621 5.48 11.86 23.67
N CYS A 622 4.58 12.84 23.79
CA CYS A 622 3.85 13.10 25.03
C CYS A 622 3.02 11.91 25.46
N ARG A 623 2.35 11.22 24.53
CA ARG A 623 1.62 9.97 24.82
C ARG A 623 2.56 8.88 25.34
N ALA A 624 3.73 8.71 24.73
CA ALA A 624 4.71 7.72 25.15
C ALA A 624 5.32 8.02 26.54
N GLN A 625 5.47 9.30 26.90
CA GLN A 625 6.04 9.75 28.18
C GLN A 625 4.99 10.00 29.28
N GLY A 626 3.70 9.72 29.02
CA GLY A 626 2.61 9.98 29.98
C GLY A 626 2.28 11.46 30.20
N ARG A 627 2.75 12.37 29.36
CA ARG A 627 2.55 13.83 29.45
C ARG A 627 1.26 14.29 28.76
N LEU A 628 0.15 13.58 28.98
CA LEU A 628 -1.10 13.79 28.23
C LEU A 628 -1.75 15.15 28.49
N ALA A 629 -1.68 15.67 29.72
CA ALA A 629 -2.25 16.97 30.05
C ALA A 629 -1.62 18.10 29.23
N GLU A 630 -0.31 18.03 29.00
CA GLU A 630 0.44 19.01 28.24
C GLU A 630 0.07 18.98 26.74
N ALA A 631 0.05 17.79 26.13
CA ALA A 631 -0.39 17.65 24.76
C ALA A 631 -1.85 18.09 24.59
N THR A 632 -2.72 17.73 25.54
CA THR A 632 -4.15 18.11 25.53
C THR A 632 -4.31 19.63 25.58
N ALA A 633 -3.54 20.32 26.43
CA ALA A 633 -3.59 21.79 26.51
C ALA A 633 -3.22 22.44 25.17
N VAL A 634 -2.18 21.95 24.49
CA VAL A 634 -1.78 22.46 23.16
C VAL A 634 -2.86 22.20 22.11
N ALA A 635 -3.45 21.00 22.11
CA ALA A 635 -4.54 20.66 21.19
C ALA A 635 -5.81 21.50 21.44
N VAL A 636 -6.19 21.70 22.70
CA VAL A 636 -7.35 22.55 23.08
C VAL A 636 -7.11 23.99 22.67
N PHE A 637 -5.90 24.52 22.91
CA PHE A 637 -5.52 25.85 22.47
C PHE A 637 -5.68 26.02 20.95
N ALA A 638 -5.15 25.08 20.16
CA ALA A 638 -5.30 25.11 18.71
C ALA A 638 -6.77 25.01 18.29
N ALA A 639 -7.55 24.13 18.91
CA ALA A 639 -8.96 23.95 18.60
C ALA A 639 -9.80 25.20 18.90
N VAL A 640 -9.59 25.84 20.05
CA VAL A 640 -10.29 27.08 20.43
C VAL A 640 -9.92 28.23 19.49
N LEU A 641 -8.64 28.34 19.15
CA LEU A 641 -8.15 29.36 18.21
C LEU A 641 -8.76 29.23 16.81
N ILE A 642 -9.06 28.00 16.38
CA ILE A 642 -9.71 27.73 15.09
C ILE A 642 -11.23 27.86 15.17
N VAL A 643 -11.87 27.13 16.08
CA VAL A 643 -13.32 26.96 16.10
C VAL A 643 -14.03 28.18 16.68
N GLY A 644 -13.44 28.84 17.68
CA GLY A 644 -14.03 29.99 18.36
C GLY A 644 -14.37 31.15 17.41
N PRO A 645 -13.41 31.66 16.61
CA PRO A 645 -13.67 32.74 15.67
C PRO A 645 -14.14 32.26 14.29
N ALA A 646 -14.31 30.96 14.05
CA ALA A 646 -14.63 30.40 12.73
C ALA A 646 -15.91 31.00 12.12
N SER A 647 -16.97 31.19 12.89
CA SER A 647 -18.23 31.73 12.38
C SER A 647 -18.10 33.20 11.95
N LEU A 648 -17.32 34.00 12.69
CA LEU A 648 -17.05 35.39 12.35
C LEU A 648 -16.14 35.47 11.11
N ALA A 649 -15.07 34.68 11.09
CA ALA A 649 -14.14 34.61 9.96
C ALA A 649 -14.85 34.16 8.67
N ALA A 650 -15.78 33.20 8.78
CA ALA A 650 -16.61 32.76 7.66
C ALA A 650 -17.48 33.91 7.14
N ARG A 651 -18.17 34.66 8.00
CA ARG A 651 -19.06 35.77 7.60
C ARG A 651 -18.30 36.92 6.92
N GLU A 652 -17.16 37.31 7.48
CA GLU A 652 -16.41 38.48 7.02
C GLU A 652 -15.50 38.18 5.81
N PHE A 653 -14.89 37.00 5.78
CA PHE A 653 -13.82 36.67 4.83
C PHE A 653 -14.06 35.37 4.04
N GLY A 654 -15.26 34.78 4.16
CA GLY A 654 -15.63 33.56 3.46
C GLY A 654 -14.73 32.36 3.78
N LEU A 655 -14.59 31.46 2.79
CA LEU A 655 -13.80 30.23 2.92
C LEU A 655 -12.28 30.48 3.08
N LEU A 656 -11.77 31.59 2.52
CA LEU A 656 -10.38 31.98 2.66
C LEU A 656 -10.06 32.37 4.11
N GLY A 657 -10.96 33.10 4.78
CA GLY A 657 -10.82 33.42 6.20
C GLY A 657 -10.72 32.18 7.09
N VAL A 658 -11.64 31.23 6.89
CA VAL A 658 -11.64 29.96 7.64
C VAL A 658 -10.36 29.15 7.39
N SER A 659 -9.88 29.13 6.15
CA SER A 659 -8.65 28.41 5.77
C SER A 659 -7.38 29.09 6.32
N ALA A 660 -7.33 30.42 6.34
CA ALA A 660 -6.23 31.17 6.93
C ALA A 660 -6.17 30.96 8.45
N LEU A 661 -7.33 30.95 9.12
CA LEU A 661 -7.44 30.71 10.55
C LEU A 661 -6.92 29.33 10.95
N TRP A 662 -7.20 28.30 10.14
CA TRP A 662 -6.60 26.97 10.27
C TRP A 662 -5.07 27.04 10.24
N SER A 663 -4.50 27.72 9.25
CA SER A 663 -3.04 27.82 9.08
C SER A 663 -2.37 28.56 10.24
N VAL A 664 -2.98 29.64 10.74
CA VAL A 664 -2.49 30.37 11.92
C VAL A 664 -2.43 29.46 13.14
N ALA A 665 -3.51 28.72 13.41
CA ALA A 665 -3.54 27.87 14.59
C ALA A 665 -2.59 26.67 14.50
N GLN A 666 -2.43 26.06 13.32
CA GLN A 666 -1.42 25.02 13.10
C GLN A 666 0.00 25.56 13.32
N ALA A 667 0.28 26.79 12.88
CA ALA A 667 1.56 27.44 13.14
C ALA A 667 1.79 27.71 14.63
N SER A 668 0.79 28.22 15.34
CA SER A 668 0.90 28.45 16.79
C SER A 668 1.14 27.15 17.56
N ALA A 669 0.41 26.07 17.24
CA ALA A 669 0.61 24.75 17.84
C ALA A 669 2.00 24.17 17.53
N ALA A 670 2.45 24.31 16.28
CA ALA A 670 3.78 23.85 15.86
C ALA A 670 4.91 24.61 16.57
N LEU A 671 4.78 25.93 16.78
CA LEU A 671 5.77 26.71 17.52
C LEU A 671 5.91 26.21 18.97
N ILE A 672 4.78 25.96 19.65
CA ILE A 672 4.80 25.38 20.99
C ILE A 672 5.45 23.99 20.94
N ALA A 673 5.04 23.13 20.00
CA ALA A 673 5.59 21.79 19.85
C ALA A 673 7.11 21.79 19.57
N ILE A 674 7.63 22.68 18.71
CA ILE A 674 9.07 22.83 18.45
C ILE A 674 9.83 23.18 19.72
N TRP A 675 9.33 24.18 20.47
CA TRP A 675 9.95 24.59 21.72
C TRP A 675 9.98 23.44 22.72
N ARG A 676 8.86 22.72 22.88
CA ARG A 676 8.77 21.58 23.80
C ARG A 676 9.61 20.39 23.38
N LEU A 677 9.69 20.07 22.08
CA LEU A 677 10.54 18.99 21.58
C LEU A 677 12.03 19.24 21.87
N ARG A 678 12.50 20.50 21.80
CA ARG A 678 13.88 20.85 22.18
C ARG A 678 14.17 20.61 23.65
N VAL A 679 13.17 20.79 24.52
CA VAL A 679 13.28 20.52 25.97
C VAL A 679 13.20 19.02 26.26
N LEU A 680 12.36 18.29 25.51
CA LEU A 680 12.03 16.89 25.75
C LEU A 680 13.00 15.88 25.15
N ILE A 681 13.69 16.25 24.07
CA ILE A 681 14.70 15.42 23.44
C ILE A 681 16.05 15.82 24.06
N PRO A 682 16.69 14.99 24.89
CA PRO A 682 17.97 15.34 25.49
C PRO A 682 19.01 15.63 24.39
N SER A 683 19.64 16.79 24.49
CA SER A 683 20.83 17.13 23.71
C SER A 683 21.98 16.25 24.21
N THR A 684 22.37 15.25 23.41
CA THR A 684 23.41 14.22 23.64
C THR A 684 22.98 12.94 24.36
N PRO A 685 23.50 11.76 23.94
CA PRO A 685 23.31 10.51 24.69
C PRO A 685 24.05 10.66 26.02
N ASN A 686 23.35 10.42 27.13
CA ASN A 686 23.94 10.53 28.45
C ASN A 686 25.00 9.43 28.64
N ALA A 687 26.24 9.72 28.24
CA ALA A 687 27.42 8.88 28.44
C ALA A 687 27.69 8.60 29.94
N GLU A 688 27.00 9.28 30.85
CA GLU A 688 27.05 9.03 32.29
C GLU A 688 26.28 7.78 32.73
N ARG A 689 25.19 7.37 32.06
CA ARG A 689 24.48 6.13 32.47
C ARG A 689 25.24 4.86 32.10
N VAL A 690 26.06 4.91 31.04
CA VAL A 690 26.96 3.80 30.69
C VAL A 690 28.16 3.76 31.64
N ARG A 691 28.67 4.91 32.11
CA ARG A 691 29.76 4.97 33.10
C ARG A 691 29.35 4.52 34.50
N VAL A 692 28.12 4.80 34.94
CA VAL A 692 27.63 4.32 36.24
C VAL A 692 27.31 2.82 36.19
N ALA A 693 26.82 2.29 35.06
CA ALA A 693 26.62 0.86 34.87
C ALA A 693 27.95 0.08 34.72
N SER A 694 28.99 0.66 34.11
CA SER A 694 30.32 0.03 34.01
C SER A 694 31.17 0.18 35.28
N ALA A 695 30.93 1.21 36.11
CA ALA A 695 31.57 1.35 37.41
C ALA A 695 30.98 0.41 38.48
N ALA A 696 29.71 -0.01 38.35
CA ALA A 696 29.07 -0.94 39.28
C ALA A 696 29.45 -2.43 39.04
N ILE A 697 30.07 -2.75 37.90
CA ILE A 697 30.49 -4.14 37.55
C ILE A 697 31.95 -4.42 37.96
N ASN A 698 32.73 -3.39 38.33
CA ASN A 698 34.15 -3.51 38.68
C ASN A 698 34.44 -3.18 40.15
N GLN A 699 33.62 -3.65 41.10
CA GLN A 699 34.04 -3.78 42.49
C GLN A 699 34.18 -5.26 42.84
N PRO A 700 35.40 -5.75 43.17
CA PRO A 700 35.58 -7.10 43.66
C PRO A 700 35.09 -7.20 45.11
N THR A 701 34.20 -8.15 45.36
CA THR A 701 34.00 -8.80 46.67
C THR A 701 34.46 -10.23 46.58
#